data_AF-A0A1B8U443-F1
#
_entry.id   AF-A0A1B8U443-F1
#
_cell.length_a   1.000
_cell.length_b   1.000
_cell.length_c   1.000
_cell.angle_alpha   90.00
_cell.angle_beta   90.00
_cell.angle_gamma   90.00
#
_symmetry.space_group_name_H-M   'P 1'
#
loop_
_entity.id
_entity.type
_entity.pdbx_description
1 polymer ?
#
loop_
_entity_poly.entity_id
_entity_poly.type
_entity_poly.pdbx_seq_one_letter_code
_entity_poly.pdbx_strand_id
1 'polypeptide(L)'
;MEHNSTFPIKQNELDVLRDEATDYIKSVQWEQGNKAKSREKDAKDDSILLYLSRANNGSNVEITSVSKTILALKKRLLPDSIAIPVHLNQTLFTVQEGLTLGIWIKDSYYDASGLSSLNERKSALNSPQKREFESKLQTATAFQLFATAYKILHDLKPVASDDLSVMKQKFAGIPEVSFLSPLKGIACTLFYFDKYLGHPEIIKSDKDVIDFTVVYFEALIDEIQLRKSSLEYTETIVDRTYKLENSDFAVSGWENVFQGTAKSVEFNKIQFEQIVGNKDAKHFARRLTERMLSYDFEAQKNPFQELGGFMPVFMGYGIPGTGKSMLIAAIATRLKEHCDNLDIPFLFHPMPDTLISTFQGGSAEKMVEWMKPMQDPTKIIFAPIDDAENNLQERTAQGVSAGVKEVIGVFLRYTEGAYAVNYGNSSVGLFTNLPEMLDKAVISRIQGRFKIDGARTEHDFLDQDYIWWKKFEKTMPDFVNMQNPKNYDFLKDQGLTKSMGEILNAIEKPSEARVLEAYDIATQKHKTNEHSFFASLYKEIQKIFPFFSSRDVRNIQSAISLRLTDFDLEQDWFENPEMYFKKDYETKFNMLQELMKANMKGLDFSEIRRQEVVRYLDNVATIADTDFKRKVDARVNQLNIDLEAREQFEKRK
;
A
#
# COMPACT_ATOMS: atom_id res chain seq x y z
N MET A 1 0.34 -20.33 8.04
CA MET A 1 -1.10 -20.63 8.10
C MET A 1 -1.23 -22.11 8.42
N GLU A 2 -1.94 -22.47 9.48
CA GLU A 2 -2.67 -23.74 9.44
C GLU A 2 -3.57 -23.65 8.20
N HIS A 3 -3.50 -24.64 7.31
CA HIS A 3 -4.27 -24.62 6.07
C HIS A 3 -5.78 -24.49 6.40
N ASN A 4 -6.41 -23.38 6.00
CA ASN A 4 -7.88 -23.33 5.93
C ASN A 4 -8.33 -24.49 5.03
N SER A 5 -9.27 -25.29 5.54
CA SER A 5 -9.77 -26.43 4.77
C SER A 5 -10.50 -25.91 3.53
N THR A 6 -10.05 -26.36 2.36
CA THR A 6 -10.64 -25.96 1.08
C THR A 6 -11.76 -26.94 0.71
N PHE A 7 -12.97 -26.42 0.51
CA PHE A 7 -14.16 -27.18 0.15
C PHE A 7 -14.55 -26.88 -1.30
N PRO A 8 -14.74 -27.90 -2.15
CA PRO A 8 -15.16 -27.68 -3.54
C PRO A 8 -16.64 -27.28 -3.61
N ILE A 9 -16.96 -26.30 -4.45
CA ILE A 9 -18.32 -25.98 -4.90
C ILE A 9 -18.53 -26.70 -6.22
N LYS A 10 -19.39 -27.72 -6.23
CA LYS A 10 -19.60 -28.53 -7.43
C LYS A 10 -20.63 -27.89 -8.34
N GLN A 11 -20.35 -27.90 -9.63
CA GLN A 11 -21.22 -27.27 -10.62
C GLN A 11 -22.64 -27.87 -10.65
N ASN A 12 -22.74 -29.20 -10.47
CA ASN A 12 -24.02 -29.89 -10.44
C ASN A 12 -24.90 -29.51 -9.24
N GLU A 13 -24.31 -29.12 -8.11
CA GLU A 13 -25.04 -28.62 -6.94
C GLU A 13 -25.60 -27.22 -7.22
N LEU A 14 -24.86 -26.37 -7.93
CA LEU A 14 -25.33 -25.06 -8.37
C LEU A 14 -26.47 -25.17 -9.39
N ASP A 15 -26.41 -26.13 -10.32
CA ASP A 15 -27.44 -26.32 -11.34
C ASP A 15 -28.82 -26.61 -10.72
N VAL A 16 -28.87 -27.30 -9.58
CA VAL A 16 -30.12 -27.58 -8.83
C VAL A 16 -30.68 -26.32 -8.16
N LEU A 17 -29.81 -25.40 -7.72
CA LEU A 17 -30.20 -24.16 -7.03
C LEU A 17 -30.55 -23.02 -8.00
N ARG A 18 -30.22 -23.16 -9.28
CA ARG A 18 -30.44 -22.11 -10.29
C ARG A 18 -31.93 -21.81 -10.49
N ASP A 19 -32.80 -22.80 -10.37
CA ASP A 19 -34.25 -22.58 -10.45
C ASP A 19 -34.76 -21.68 -9.30
N GLU A 20 -34.28 -21.91 -8.07
CA GLU A 20 -34.61 -21.08 -6.91
C GLU A 20 -34.11 -19.64 -7.10
N ALA A 21 -32.86 -19.47 -7.55
CA ALA A 21 -32.30 -18.16 -7.87
C ALA A 21 -33.12 -17.42 -8.95
N THR A 22 -33.61 -18.15 -9.95
CA THR A 22 -34.46 -17.61 -11.02
C THR A 22 -35.77 -17.07 -10.46
N ASP A 23 -36.38 -17.77 -9.51
CA ASP A 23 -37.65 -17.34 -8.93
C ASP A 23 -37.52 -16.04 -8.14
N TYR A 24 -36.40 -15.81 -7.45
CA TYR A 24 -36.11 -14.50 -6.84
C TYR A 24 -35.98 -13.37 -7.88
N ILE A 25 -35.36 -13.64 -9.04
CA ILE A 25 -35.24 -12.65 -10.12
C ILE A 25 -36.60 -12.37 -10.80
N LYS A 26 -37.49 -13.38 -10.84
CA LYS A 26 -38.86 -13.23 -11.37
C LYS A 26 -39.73 -12.40 -10.45
N SER A 27 -39.65 -12.62 -9.14
CA SER A 27 -40.43 -11.87 -8.18
C SER A 27 -39.87 -11.93 -6.76
N VAL A 28 -39.72 -10.76 -6.14
CA VAL A 28 -39.54 -10.62 -4.70
C VAL A 28 -40.61 -9.72 -4.11
N GLN A 29 -40.92 -9.95 -2.84
CA GLN A 29 -41.82 -9.11 -2.05
C GLN A 29 -41.01 -8.41 -0.96
N TRP A 30 -41.06 -7.08 -0.94
CA TRP A 30 -40.38 -6.29 0.09
C TRP A 30 -41.28 -5.19 0.64
N GLU A 31 -41.17 -4.97 1.95
CA GLU A 31 -41.79 -3.85 2.63
C GLU A 31 -40.67 -3.02 3.28
N GLN A 32 -40.56 -1.76 2.87
CA GLN A 32 -39.52 -0.86 3.37
C GLN A 32 -39.68 -0.58 4.88
N GLY A 33 -38.56 -0.58 5.60
CA GLY A 33 -38.51 -0.23 7.02
C GLY A 33 -38.83 1.25 7.30
N ASN A 34 -39.31 1.55 8.51
CA ASN A 34 -39.70 2.91 8.92
C ASN A 34 -38.55 3.94 8.83
N LYS A 35 -37.30 3.52 9.08
CA LYS A 35 -36.11 4.39 8.94
C LYS A 35 -35.78 4.73 7.49
N ALA A 36 -36.01 3.80 6.56
CA ALA A 36 -35.87 4.06 5.12
C ALA A 36 -36.95 5.05 4.67
N LYS A 37 -38.20 4.81 5.07
CA LYS A 37 -39.35 5.71 4.83
C LYS A 37 -39.14 7.12 5.39
N SER A 38 -38.45 7.29 6.54
CA SER A 38 -38.18 8.61 7.11
C SER A 38 -37.05 9.35 6.40
N ARG A 39 -35.98 8.65 5.98
CA ARG A 39 -34.91 9.24 5.14
C ARG A 39 -35.45 9.74 3.80
N GLU A 40 -36.47 9.07 3.26
CA GLU A 40 -37.17 9.51 2.04
C GLU A 40 -38.01 10.79 2.24
N LYS A 41 -38.50 11.09 3.46
CA LYS A 41 -39.36 12.26 3.74
C LYS A 41 -38.61 13.57 3.97
N ASP A 42 -37.37 13.50 4.47
CA ASP A 42 -36.57 14.68 4.83
C ASP A 42 -35.74 15.25 3.65
N ALA A 43 -35.72 14.57 2.49
CA ALA A 43 -34.99 15.02 1.31
C ALA A 43 -35.72 16.18 0.60
N LYS A 44 -35.24 17.41 0.84
CA LYS A 44 -35.65 18.63 0.09
C LYS A 44 -34.99 18.75 -1.31
N ASP A 45 -34.10 17.82 -1.67
CA ASP A 45 -33.41 17.81 -2.96
C ASP A 45 -34.16 16.97 -4.00
N ASP A 46 -34.05 17.35 -5.27
CA ASP A 46 -34.42 16.60 -6.49
C ASP A 46 -33.65 15.26 -6.66
N SER A 47 -33.29 14.62 -5.54
CA SER A 47 -32.50 13.41 -5.44
C SER A 47 -33.33 12.16 -5.76
N ILE A 48 -32.62 11.10 -6.17
CA ILE A 48 -33.17 9.79 -6.51
C ILE A 48 -34.00 9.11 -5.40
N LEU A 49 -33.81 9.54 -4.15
CA LEU A 49 -34.63 9.13 -3.00
C LEU A 49 -36.08 9.62 -3.12
N LEU A 50 -36.31 10.75 -3.79
CA LEU A 50 -37.65 11.27 -4.07
C LEU A 50 -38.36 10.41 -5.14
N TYR A 51 -37.64 9.83 -6.10
CA TYR A 51 -38.19 8.88 -7.07
C TYR A 51 -38.61 7.56 -6.39
N LEU A 52 -37.80 7.07 -5.46
CA LEU A 52 -38.17 5.95 -4.58
C LEU A 52 -39.45 6.28 -3.78
N SER A 53 -39.55 7.51 -3.24
CA SER A 53 -40.74 7.95 -2.50
C SER A 53 -42.02 8.07 -3.35
N ARG A 54 -41.93 8.54 -4.61
CA ARG A 54 -43.10 8.70 -5.51
C ARG A 54 -43.62 7.38 -6.05
N ALA A 55 -42.77 6.35 -6.13
CA ALA A 55 -43.19 4.99 -6.41
C ALA A 55 -44.01 4.36 -5.26
N ASN A 56 -43.86 4.88 -4.02
CA ASN A 56 -44.33 4.27 -2.77
C ASN A 56 -45.66 4.84 -2.23
N ASN A 57 -46.62 5.24 -3.07
CA ASN A 57 -47.91 5.78 -2.63
C ASN A 57 -48.91 4.70 -2.13
N GLY A 58 -48.49 3.81 -1.21
CA GLY A 58 -49.37 2.85 -0.58
C GLY A 58 -48.74 2.04 0.56
N SER A 59 -49.56 1.68 1.56
CA SER A 59 -49.19 0.83 2.69
C SER A 59 -49.22 -0.67 2.35
N ASN A 60 -48.59 -1.08 1.25
CA ASN A 60 -48.64 -2.47 0.77
C ASN A 60 -47.23 -3.00 0.47
N VAL A 61 -47.02 -4.27 0.80
CA VAL A 61 -45.89 -5.08 0.33
C VAL A 61 -45.78 -4.96 -1.19
N GLU A 62 -44.63 -4.52 -1.71
CA GLU A 62 -44.43 -4.33 -3.14
C GLU A 62 -43.82 -5.58 -3.78
N ILE A 63 -44.37 -5.97 -4.95
CA ILE A 63 -43.83 -7.04 -5.78
C ILE A 63 -42.92 -6.42 -6.83
N THR A 64 -41.65 -6.80 -6.79
CA THR A 64 -40.59 -6.29 -7.69
C THR A 64 -40.00 -7.43 -8.52
N SER A 65 -39.61 -7.15 -9.76
CA SER A 65 -39.17 -8.16 -10.74
C SER A 65 -38.02 -7.65 -11.61
N VAL A 66 -36.79 -8.03 -11.25
CA VAL A 66 -35.57 -7.64 -11.98
C VAL A 66 -35.63 -8.06 -13.44
N SER A 67 -36.12 -9.27 -13.71
CA SER A 67 -36.35 -9.77 -15.07
C SER A 67 -37.30 -8.88 -15.90
N LYS A 68 -38.40 -8.40 -15.32
CA LYS A 68 -39.33 -7.48 -16.02
C LYS A 68 -38.68 -6.12 -16.25
N THR A 69 -37.88 -5.62 -15.30
CA THR A 69 -37.16 -4.36 -15.45
C THR A 69 -36.10 -4.43 -16.55
N ILE A 70 -35.32 -5.52 -16.62
CA ILE A 70 -34.37 -5.76 -17.71
C ILE A 70 -35.09 -5.84 -19.07
N LEU A 71 -36.26 -6.49 -19.14
CA LEU A 71 -37.07 -6.51 -20.35
C LEU A 71 -37.61 -5.11 -20.73
N ALA A 72 -37.98 -4.28 -19.74
CA ALA A 72 -38.40 -2.90 -19.97
C ALA A 72 -37.23 -2.02 -20.43
N LEU A 73 -36.04 -2.21 -19.88
CA LEU A 73 -34.81 -1.54 -20.32
C LEU A 73 -34.47 -1.91 -21.77
N LYS A 74 -34.60 -3.20 -22.15
CA LYS A 74 -34.45 -3.62 -23.55
C LYS A 74 -35.38 -2.81 -24.47
N LYS A 75 -36.66 -2.65 -24.11
CA LYS A 75 -37.63 -1.88 -24.90
C LYS A 75 -37.29 -0.39 -24.97
N ARG A 76 -36.76 0.18 -23.89
CA ARG A 76 -36.46 1.62 -23.78
C ARG A 76 -35.16 2.00 -24.49
N LEU A 77 -34.09 1.23 -24.27
CA LEU A 77 -32.74 1.55 -24.74
C LEU A 77 -32.53 1.11 -26.19
N LEU A 78 -33.11 -0.03 -26.58
CA LEU A 78 -32.84 -0.69 -27.86
C LEU A 78 -34.14 -1.28 -28.46
N PRO A 79 -35.10 -0.41 -28.87
CA PRO A 79 -36.43 -0.84 -29.31
C PRO A 79 -36.39 -1.79 -30.52
N ASP A 80 -35.44 -1.60 -31.43
CA ASP A 80 -35.31 -2.35 -32.69
C ASP A 80 -34.59 -3.70 -32.54
N SER A 81 -34.01 -4.01 -31.37
CA SER A 81 -33.32 -5.28 -31.16
C SER A 81 -34.31 -6.44 -31.05
N ILE A 82 -34.10 -7.53 -31.79
CA ILE A 82 -34.94 -8.74 -31.68
C ILE A 82 -34.59 -9.54 -30.41
N ALA A 83 -33.31 -9.56 -30.03
CA ALA A 83 -32.79 -10.28 -28.86
C ALA A 83 -32.58 -9.34 -27.65
N ILE A 84 -32.36 -9.92 -26.47
CA ILE A 84 -31.85 -9.18 -25.32
C ILE A 84 -30.40 -8.76 -25.64
N PRO A 85 -30.05 -7.47 -25.52
CA PRO A 85 -28.69 -6.97 -25.72
C PRO A 85 -27.66 -7.66 -24.82
N VAL A 86 -26.39 -7.67 -25.27
CA VAL A 86 -25.33 -8.47 -24.65
C VAL A 86 -25.15 -8.11 -23.17
N HIS A 87 -25.08 -6.82 -22.81
CA HIS A 87 -24.80 -6.42 -21.43
C HIS A 87 -26.01 -6.62 -20.50
N LEU A 88 -27.23 -6.37 -20.98
CA LEU A 88 -28.46 -6.74 -20.28
C LEU A 88 -28.54 -8.25 -20.00
N ASN A 89 -28.25 -9.09 -21.00
CA ASN A 89 -28.28 -10.54 -20.84
C ASN A 89 -27.18 -11.04 -19.89
N GLN A 90 -25.95 -10.52 -20.05
CA GLN A 90 -24.83 -10.85 -19.20
C GLN A 90 -25.10 -10.47 -17.75
N THR A 91 -25.65 -9.26 -17.50
CA THR A 91 -26.00 -8.82 -16.15
C THR A 91 -27.06 -9.73 -15.53
N LEU A 92 -28.12 -10.04 -16.26
CA LEU A 92 -29.17 -10.94 -15.78
C LEU A 92 -28.61 -12.33 -15.40
N PHE A 93 -27.78 -12.89 -16.27
CA PHE A 93 -27.14 -14.19 -16.06
C PHE A 93 -26.19 -14.15 -14.84
N THR A 94 -25.36 -13.12 -14.72
CA THR A 94 -24.42 -13.00 -13.61
C THR A 94 -25.13 -12.78 -12.26
N VAL A 95 -26.22 -12.00 -12.23
CA VAL A 95 -27.04 -11.85 -11.01
C VAL A 95 -27.66 -13.19 -10.61
N GLN A 96 -28.12 -13.99 -11.58
CA GLN A 96 -28.61 -15.35 -11.34
C GLN A 96 -27.51 -16.24 -10.75
N GLU A 97 -26.34 -16.32 -11.39
CA GLU A 97 -25.23 -17.15 -10.91
C GLU A 97 -24.73 -16.70 -9.53
N GLY A 98 -24.72 -15.39 -9.26
CA GLY A 98 -24.39 -14.87 -7.93
C GLY A 98 -25.40 -15.28 -6.86
N LEU A 99 -26.69 -15.22 -7.15
CA LEU A 99 -27.73 -15.69 -6.23
C LEU A 99 -27.61 -17.20 -5.98
N THR A 100 -27.43 -17.99 -7.05
CA THR A 100 -27.22 -19.44 -6.97
C THR A 100 -26.05 -19.78 -6.04
N LEU A 101 -24.90 -19.12 -6.24
CA LEU A 101 -23.72 -19.31 -5.38
C LEU A 101 -24.00 -18.89 -3.93
N GLY A 102 -24.66 -17.75 -3.72
CA GLY A 102 -25.00 -17.30 -2.37
C GLY A 102 -25.89 -18.28 -1.62
N ILE A 103 -26.89 -18.87 -2.30
CA ILE A 103 -27.76 -19.91 -1.73
C ILE A 103 -26.92 -21.13 -1.30
N TRP A 104 -26.01 -21.58 -2.17
CA TRP A 104 -25.11 -22.70 -1.84
C TRP A 104 -24.20 -22.40 -0.63
N ILE A 105 -23.65 -21.19 -0.56
CA ILE A 105 -22.80 -20.75 0.55
C ILE A 105 -23.58 -20.69 1.86
N LYS A 106 -24.83 -20.20 1.81
CA LYS A 106 -25.76 -20.26 2.94
C LYS A 106 -25.96 -21.69 3.41
N ASP A 107 -26.28 -22.62 2.52
CA ASP A 107 -26.52 -24.03 2.87
C ASP A 107 -25.27 -24.68 3.48
N SER A 108 -24.10 -24.38 2.92
CA SER A 108 -22.83 -24.81 3.49
C SER A 108 -22.60 -24.27 4.90
N TYR A 109 -22.95 -23.02 5.18
CA TYR A 109 -22.89 -22.45 6.53
C TYR A 109 -23.92 -23.08 7.47
N TYR A 110 -25.12 -23.39 6.96
CA TYR A 110 -26.19 -24.02 7.74
C TYR A 110 -25.73 -25.37 8.31
N ASP A 111 -25.08 -26.17 7.48
CA ASP A 111 -24.55 -27.47 7.88
C ASP A 111 -23.32 -27.32 8.78
N ALA A 112 -22.38 -26.45 8.41
CA ALA A 112 -21.15 -26.23 9.17
C ALA A 112 -21.40 -25.69 10.59
N SER A 113 -22.36 -24.79 10.75
CA SER A 113 -22.67 -24.15 12.04
C SER A 113 -23.68 -24.95 12.89
N GLY A 114 -24.22 -26.05 12.37
CA GLY A 114 -25.30 -26.81 13.02
C GLY A 114 -26.67 -26.10 13.01
N LEU A 115 -26.82 -25.04 12.23
CA LEU A 115 -28.09 -24.32 12.06
C LEU A 115 -29.15 -25.21 11.40
N SER A 116 -28.79 -26.14 10.51
CA SER A 116 -29.71 -27.12 9.92
C SER A 116 -30.51 -27.88 10.99
N SER A 117 -29.81 -28.41 12.02
CA SER A 117 -30.44 -29.13 13.13
C SER A 117 -31.32 -28.26 14.04
N LEU A 118 -30.99 -26.97 14.18
CA LEU A 118 -31.82 -26.01 14.92
C LEU A 118 -33.08 -25.64 14.11
N ASN A 119 -32.95 -25.53 12.79
CA ASN A 119 -34.05 -25.20 11.90
C ASN A 119 -35.10 -26.33 11.85
N GLU A 120 -34.68 -27.60 11.85
CA GLU A 120 -35.57 -28.76 11.90
C GLU A 120 -36.41 -28.82 13.20
N ARG A 121 -35.82 -28.39 14.32
CA ARG A 121 -36.45 -28.43 15.65
C ARG A 121 -36.96 -27.06 16.12
N LYS A 122 -37.17 -26.12 15.20
CA LYS A 122 -37.51 -24.71 15.47
C LYS A 122 -38.69 -24.52 16.43
N SER A 123 -39.69 -25.40 16.37
CA SER A 123 -40.88 -25.36 17.23
C SER A 123 -40.62 -25.79 18.69
N ALA A 124 -39.54 -26.54 18.94
CA ALA A 124 -39.19 -27.10 20.25
C ALA A 124 -37.99 -26.42 20.93
N LEU A 125 -37.46 -25.33 20.35
CA LEU A 125 -36.28 -24.63 20.88
C LEU A 125 -36.60 -23.91 22.20
N ASN A 126 -35.70 -24.04 23.18
CA ASN A 126 -35.72 -23.23 24.40
C ASN A 126 -35.23 -21.79 24.13
N SER A 127 -35.38 -20.86 25.09
CA SER A 127 -35.04 -19.45 24.88
C SER A 127 -33.58 -19.19 24.46
N PRO A 128 -32.56 -19.84 25.07
CA PRO A 128 -31.18 -19.75 24.58
C PRO A 128 -30.98 -20.25 23.15
N GLN A 129 -31.59 -21.39 22.79
CA GLN A 129 -31.51 -21.97 21.45
C GLN A 129 -32.20 -21.11 20.40
N LYS A 130 -33.28 -20.40 20.76
CA LYS A 130 -33.93 -19.44 19.87
C LYS A 130 -33.01 -18.25 19.55
N ARG A 131 -32.31 -17.71 20.55
CA ARG A 131 -31.33 -16.65 20.34
C ARG A 131 -30.17 -17.13 19.45
N GLU A 132 -29.63 -18.32 19.73
CA GLU A 132 -28.58 -18.92 18.88
C GLU A 132 -29.05 -19.10 17.43
N PHE A 133 -30.27 -19.62 17.23
CA PHE A 133 -30.88 -19.77 15.92
C PHE A 133 -30.99 -18.42 15.20
N GLU A 134 -31.48 -17.38 15.86
CA GLU A 134 -31.62 -16.03 15.29
C GLU A 134 -30.26 -15.42 14.92
N SER A 135 -29.27 -15.51 15.80
CA SER A 135 -27.90 -15.01 15.53
C SER A 135 -27.25 -15.74 14.34
N LYS A 136 -27.32 -17.08 14.31
CA LYS A 136 -26.79 -17.88 13.18
C LYS A 136 -27.54 -17.58 11.88
N LEU A 137 -28.85 -17.37 11.95
CA LEU A 137 -29.65 -16.99 10.78
C LEU A 137 -29.24 -15.62 10.22
N GLN A 138 -28.92 -14.66 11.09
CA GLN A 138 -28.41 -13.35 10.68
C GLN A 138 -27.05 -13.47 9.99
N THR A 139 -26.12 -14.22 10.58
CA THR A 139 -24.80 -14.46 10.02
C THR A 139 -24.87 -15.20 8.69
N ALA A 140 -25.73 -16.23 8.58
CA ALA A 140 -25.96 -16.95 7.33
C ALA A 140 -26.52 -16.02 6.23
N THR A 141 -27.45 -15.13 6.59
CA THR A 141 -28.02 -14.16 5.65
C THR A 141 -26.97 -13.17 5.16
N ALA A 142 -26.15 -12.62 6.07
CA ALA A 142 -25.07 -11.71 5.69
C ALA A 142 -24.04 -12.41 4.79
N PHE A 143 -23.70 -13.66 5.08
CA PHE A 143 -22.71 -14.42 4.31
C PHE A 143 -23.23 -14.81 2.92
N GLN A 144 -24.51 -15.15 2.82
CA GLN A 144 -25.21 -15.33 1.55
C GLN A 144 -25.11 -14.09 0.67
N LEU A 145 -25.48 -12.92 1.20
CA LEU A 145 -25.47 -11.67 0.45
C LEU A 145 -24.05 -11.26 0.05
N PHE A 146 -23.07 -11.49 0.94
CA PHE A 146 -21.66 -11.26 0.63
C PHE A 146 -21.18 -12.13 -0.52
N ALA A 147 -21.41 -13.44 -0.47
CA ALA A 147 -21.01 -14.37 -1.53
C ALA A 147 -21.71 -14.07 -2.86
N THR A 148 -23.00 -13.72 -2.83
CA THR A 148 -23.73 -13.26 -4.02
C THR A 148 -23.09 -12.03 -4.65
N ALA A 149 -22.87 -10.98 -3.85
CA ALA A 149 -22.25 -9.74 -4.33
C ALA A 149 -20.84 -10.01 -4.88
N TYR A 150 -20.06 -10.80 -4.16
CA TYR A 150 -18.69 -11.11 -4.49
C TYR A 150 -18.57 -11.88 -5.82
N LYS A 151 -19.45 -12.85 -6.08
CA LYS A 151 -19.51 -13.54 -7.38
C LYS A 151 -19.91 -12.62 -8.52
N ILE A 152 -20.90 -11.76 -8.29
CA ILE A 152 -21.34 -10.79 -9.30
C ILE A 152 -20.19 -9.85 -9.68
N LEU A 153 -19.47 -9.35 -8.68
CA LEU A 153 -18.31 -8.47 -8.91
C LEU A 153 -17.18 -9.18 -9.64
N HIS A 154 -16.89 -10.44 -9.29
CA HIS A 154 -15.88 -11.24 -9.97
C HIS A 154 -16.13 -11.34 -11.48
N ASP A 155 -17.37 -11.57 -11.86
CA ASP A 155 -17.71 -11.79 -13.27
C ASP A 155 -17.91 -10.47 -14.05
N LEU A 156 -18.42 -9.42 -13.39
CA LEU A 156 -18.73 -8.15 -14.07
C LEU A 156 -17.60 -7.13 -14.06
N LYS A 157 -16.70 -7.13 -13.05
CA LYS A 157 -15.60 -6.14 -13.02
C LYS A 157 -14.69 -6.17 -14.26
N PRO A 158 -14.32 -7.34 -14.84
CA PRO A 158 -13.48 -7.38 -16.03
C PRO A 158 -14.12 -6.75 -17.29
N VAL A 159 -15.44 -6.58 -17.29
CA VAL A 159 -16.22 -5.98 -18.40
C VAL A 159 -16.85 -4.63 -18.01
N ALA A 160 -16.62 -4.17 -16.79
CA ALA A 160 -17.04 -2.85 -16.32
C ALA A 160 -16.16 -1.75 -16.94
N SER A 161 -16.63 -0.52 -16.90
CA SER A 161 -15.87 0.62 -17.40
C SER A 161 -14.74 0.94 -16.42
N ASP A 162 -13.57 1.34 -16.92
CA ASP A 162 -12.40 1.66 -16.09
C ASP A 162 -12.68 2.80 -15.11
N ASP A 163 -13.49 3.78 -15.52
CA ASP A 163 -13.96 4.88 -14.67
C ASP A 163 -15.45 4.77 -14.35
N LEU A 164 -15.74 4.42 -13.09
CA LEU A 164 -17.10 4.35 -12.54
C LEU A 164 -17.50 5.61 -11.75
N SER A 165 -16.69 6.68 -11.76
CA SER A 165 -16.91 7.86 -10.91
C SER A 165 -18.24 8.55 -11.17
N VAL A 166 -18.65 8.67 -12.43
CA VAL A 166 -19.94 9.25 -12.81
C VAL A 166 -21.11 8.41 -12.27
N MET A 167 -21.01 7.08 -12.32
CA MET A 167 -22.03 6.20 -11.75
C MET A 167 -22.08 6.30 -10.22
N LYS A 168 -20.92 6.34 -9.57
CA LYS A 168 -20.82 6.49 -8.12
C LYS A 168 -21.41 7.81 -7.64
N GLN A 169 -21.24 8.91 -8.38
CA GLN A 169 -21.85 10.21 -8.05
C GLN A 169 -23.39 10.20 -8.15
N LYS A 170 -23.96 9.44 -9.09
CA LYS A 170 -25.42 9.30 -9.24
C LYS A 170 -26.05 8.34 -8.25
N PHE A 171 -25.24 7.47 -7.65
CA PHE A 171 -25.69 6.45 -6.73
C PHE A 171 -25.73 6.98 -5.28
N ALA A 172 -26.92 7.13 -4.73
CA ALA A 172 -27.12 7.68 -3.38
C ALA A 172 -26.88 6.67 -2.24
N GLY A 173 -26.35 5.49 -2.55
CA GLY A 173 -26.18 4.39 -1.59
C GLY A 173 -27.41 3.48 -1.48
N ILE A 174 -27.26 2.41 -0.70
CA ILE A 174 -28.34 1.43 -0.46
C ILE A 174 -29.15 1.91 0.76
N PRO A 175 -30.46 2.19 0.61
CA PRO A 175 -31.26 2.74 1.71
C PRO A 175 -31.37 1.81 2.92
N GLU A 176 -31.45 0.50 2.67
CA GLU A 176 -31.61 -0.52 3.70
C GLU A 176 -30.99 -1.85 3.23
N VAL A 177 -30.38 -2.58 4.18
CA VAL A 177 -29.90 -3.96 4.00
C VAL A 177 -30.43 -4.77 5.17
N SER A 178 -31.08 -5.90 4.89
CA SER A 178 -31.71 -6.77 5.91
C SER A 178 -30.94 -8.07 6.10
N PHE A 179 -30.63 -8.42 7.35
CA PHE A 179 -30.06 -9.71 7.73
C PHE A 179 -31.06 -10.60 8.47
N LEU A 180 -32.36 -10.26 8.48
CA LEU A 180 -33.35 -10.97 9.31
C LEU A 180 -33.52 -12.45 8.93
N SER A 181 -33.51 -12.74 7.63
CA SER A 181 -33.55 -14.11 7.10
C SER A 181 -33.04 -14.09 5.66
N PRO A 182 -32.57 -15.24 5.13
CA PRO A 182 -32.12 -15.40 3.74
C PRO A 182 -33.05 -14.75 2.71
N LEU A 183 -34.34 -15.11 2.79
CA LEU A 183 -35.38 -14.59 1.90
C LEU A 183 -35.54 -13.08 2.01
N LYS A 184 -35.56 -12.54 3.24
CA LYS A 184 -35.69 -11.10 3.47
C LYS A 184 -34.44 -10.33 3.00
N GLY A 185 -33.26 -10.91 3.16
CA GLY A 185 -32.01 -10.33 2.68
C GLY A 185 -31.98 -10.22 1.17
N ILE A 186 -32.29 -11.31 0.46
CA ILE A 186 -32.38 -11.31 -1.01
C ILE A 186 -33.47 -10.33 -1.47
N ALA A 187 -34.67 -10.39 -0.88
CA ALA A 187 -35.78 -9.53 -1.26
C ALA A 187 -35.44 -8.04 -1.11
N CYS A 188 -34.87 -7.64 0.02
CA CYS A 188 -34.41 -6.27 0.27
C CYS A 188 -33.37 -5.83 -0.77
N THR A 189 -32.36 -6.68 -1.01
CA THR A 189 -31.27 -6.40 -1.94
C THR A 189 -31.77 -6.24 -3.37
N LEU A 190 -32.59 -7.17 -3.85
CA LEU A 190 -33.13 -7.13 -5.21
C LEU A 190 -34.17 -6.02 -5.40
N PHE A 191 -34.91 -5.67 -4.35
CA PHE A 191 -35.87 -4.57 -4.38
C PHE A 191 -35.17 -3.23 -4.70
N TYR A 192 -34.14 -2.86 -3.94
CA TYR A 192 -33.44 -1.59 -4.19
C TYR A 192 -32.60 -1.64 -5.47
N PHE A 193 -32.01 -2.79 -5.80
CA PHE A 193 -31.30 -2.98 -7.07
C PHE A 193 -32.23 -2.70 -8.26
N ASP A 194 -33.42 -3.30 -8.28
CA ASP A 194 -34.40 -3.14 -9.35
C ASP A 194 -34.87 -1.69 -9.50
N LYS A 195 -35.16 -1.02 -8.37
CA LYS A 195 -35.65 0.37 -8.41
C LYS A 195 -34.62 1.32 -9.02
N TYR A 196 -33.35 1.15 -8.69
CA TYR A 196 -32.28 1.92 -9.32
C TYR A 196 -32.05 1.51 -10.77
N LEU A 197 -32.10 0.21 -11.08
CA LEU A 197 -31.95 -0.29 -12.43
C LEU A 197 -33.06 0.24 -13.37
N GLY A 198 -34.27 0.40 -12.87
CA GLY A 198 -35.40 1.00 -13.59
C GLY A 198 -35.32 2.52 -13.75
N HIS A 199 -34.37 3.21 -13.10
CA HIS A 199 -34.31 4.67 -13.08
C HIS A 199 -33.75 5.26 -14.40
N PRO A 200 -34.52 6.11 -15.12
CA PRO A 200 -34.09 6.64 -16.42
C PRO A 200 -32.80 7.48 -16.40
N GLU A 201 -32.48 8.12 -15.26
CA GLU A 201 -31.27 8.96 -15.14
C GLU A 201 -30.00 8.19 -14.78
N ILE A 202 -30.15 7.00 -14.16
CA ILE A 202 -29.01 6.11 -13.89
C ILE A 202 -28.68 5.37 -15.17
N ILE A 203 -29.63 4.63 -15.72
CA ILE A 203 -29.40 3.77 -16.88
C ILE A 203 -29.78 4.53 -18.15
N LYS A 204 -28.78 4.97 -18.92
CA LYS A 204 -28.94 5.64 -20.21
C LYS A 204 -28.45 4.80 -21.38
N SER A 205 -27.62 3.79 -21.12
CA SER A 205 -27.06 2.88 -22.13
C SER A 205 -27.15 1.41 -21.68
N ASP A 206 -26.89 0.46 -22.59
CA ASP A 206 -26.78 -0.97 -22.27
C ASP A 206 -25.58 -1.23 -21.34
N LYS A 207 -24.47 -0.51 -21.54
CA LYS A 207 -23.26 -0.60 -20.72
C LYS A 207 -23.47 -0.13 -19.28
N ASP A 208 -24.30 0.89 -19.10
CA ASP A 208 -24.65 1.45 -17.79
C ASP A 208 -25.23 0.39 -16.85
N VAL A 209 -25.86 -0.65 -17.40
CA VAL A 209 -26.42 -1.76 -16.62
C VAL A 209 -25.31 -2.53 -15.89
N ILE A 210 -24.19 -2.83 -16.58
CA ILE A 210 -23.03 -3.50 -15.97
C ILE A 210 -22.38 -2.58 -14.94
N ASP A 211 -22.11 -1.34 -15.34
CA ASP A 211 -21.40 -0.38 -14.49
C ASP A 211 -22.18 -0.10 -13.19
N PHE A 212 -23.50 0.08 -13.31
CA PHE A 212 -24.36 0.24 -12.14
C PHE A 212 -24.43 -1.03 -11.28
N THR A 213 -24.52 -2.22 -11.89
CA THR A 213 -24.52 -3.48 -11.12
C THR A 213 -23.24 -3.64 -10.31
N VAL A 214 -22.08 -3.31 -10.89
CA VAL A 214 -20.81 -3.30 -10.14
C VAL A 214 -20.84 -2.30 -8.99
N VAL A 215 -21.24 -1.05 -9.22
CA VAL A 215 -21.32 -0.02 -8.16
C VAL A 215 -22.27 -0.44 -7.03
N TYR A 216 -23.42 -1.01 -7.37
CA TYR A 216 -24.42 -1.43 -6.39
C TYR A 216 -23.91 -2.57 -5.50
N PHE A 217 -23.32 -3.62 -6.10
CA PHE A 217 -22.84 -4.77 -5.34
C PHE A 217 -21.51 -4.50 -4.63
N GLU A 218 -20.69 -3.53 -5.07
CA GLU A 218 -19.58 -2.99 -4.26
C GLU A 218 -20.11 -2.38 -2.96
N ALA A 219 -21.11 -1.49 -3.07
CA ALA A 219 -21.71 -0.85 -1.90
C ALA A 219 -22.42 -1.84 -0.97
N LEU A 220 -23.00 -2.92 -1.52
CA LEU A 220 -23.58 -3.99 -0.70
C LEU A 220 -22.52 -4.70 0.14
N ILE A 221 -21.35 -5.01 -0.45
CA ILE A 221 -20.24 -5.58 0.33
C ILE A 221 -19.78 -4.60 1.41
N ASP A 222 -19.62 -3.31 1.08
CA ASP A 222 -19.18 -2.32 2.05
C ASP A 222 -20.16 -2.21 3.24
N GLU A 223 -21.48 -2.19 3.00
CA GLU A 223 -22.50 -2.22 4.05
C GLU A 223 -22.44 -3.49 4.92
N ILE A 224 -22.14 -4.65 4.32
CA ILE A 224 -21.96 -5.91 5.07
C ILE A 224 -20.68 -5.85 5.91
N GLN A 225 -19.56 -5.40 5.34
CA GLN A 225 -18.28 -5.30 6.05
C GLN A 225 -18.36 -4.34 7.23
N LEU A 226 -19.05 -3.20 7.09
CA LEU A 226 -19.29 -2.25 8.18
C LEU A 226 -20.04 -2.87 9.36
N ARG A 227 -20.89 -3.87 9.10
CA ARG A 227 -21.72 -4.54 10.13
C ARG A 227 -21.16 -5.90 10.54
N LYS A 228 -20.11 -6.39 9.89
CA LYS A 228 -19.53 -7.72 10.10
C LYS A 228 -19.14 -7.97 11.56
N SER A 229 -18.59 -6.98 12.25
CA SER A 229 -18.17 -7.09 13.66
C SER A 229 -19.33 -7.30 14.64
N SER A 230 -20.57 -7.02 14.21
CA SER A 230 -21.78 -7.26 15.01
C SER A 230 -22.37 -8.67 14.83
N LEU A 231 -21.87 -9.45 13.88
CA LEU A 231 -22.34 -10.81 13.61
C LEU A 231 -21.70 -11.80 14.59
N GLU A 232 -22.52 -12.68 15.17
CA GLU A 232 -22.07 -13.77 16.04
C GLU A 232 -21.83 -15.06 15.22
N TYR A 233 -21.09 -16.03 15.75
CA TYR A 233 -20.85 -17.34 15.10
C TYR A 233 -20.18 -17.25 13.71
N THR A 234 -19.22 -16.33 13.56
CA THR A 234 -18.47 -16.11 12.31
C THR A 234 -17.23 -17.00 12.17
N GLU A 235 -16.85 -17.71 13.23
CA GLU A 235 -15.68 -18.61 13.28
C GLU A 235 -15.68 -19.60 12.11
N THR A 236 -16.84 -20.24 11.86
CA THR A 236 -17.06 -21.24 10.79
C THR A 236 -17.03 -20.67 9.37
N ILE A 237 -16.97 -19.35 9.25
CA ILE A 237 -16.79 -18.66 7.96
C ILE A 237 -15.31 -18.40 7.73
N VAL A 238 -14.57 -18.00 8.76
CA VAL A 238 -13.16 -17.59 8.66
C VAL A 238 -12.21 -18.78 8.50
N ASP A 239 -12.58 -19.95 9.01
CA ASP A 239 -11.78 -21.20 8.95
C ASP A 239 -11.93 -21.97 7.62
N ARG A 240 -12.83 -21.54 6.72
CA ARG A 240 -13.18 -22.25 5.47
C ARG A 240 -12.89 -21.43 4.23
N THR A 241 -12.45 -22.12 3.20
CA THR A 241 -12.38 -21.56 1.83
C THR A 241 -13.19 -22.44 0.90
N TYR A 242 -14.09 -21.84 0.14
CA TYR A 242 -14.92 -22.52 -0.84
C TYR A 242 -14.42 -22.20 -2.24
N LYS A 243 -14.03 -23.20 -3.03
CA LYS A 243 -13.49 -23.02 -4.38
C LYS A 243 -14.43 -23.61 -5.43
N LEU A 244 -14.78 -22.82 -6.44
CA LEU A 244 -15.62 -23.27 -7.54
C LEU A 244 -14.83 -24.21 -8.47
N GLU A 245 -15.41 -25.37 -8.78
CA GLU A 245 -14.79 -26.32 -9.71
C GLU A 245 -14.66 -25.71 -11.11
N ASN A 246 -13.55 -26.01 -11.78
CA ASN A 246 -13.24 -25.50 -13.14
C ASN A 246 -13.24 -23.97 -13.26
N SER A 247 -13.02 -23.26 -12.14
CA SER A 247 -12.92 -21.81 -12.08
C SER A 247 -11.83 -21.39 -11.11
N ASP A 248 -11.26 -20.21 -11.32
CA ASP A 248 -10.33 -19.58 -10.38
C ASP A 248 -11.06 -18.87 -9.22
N PHE A 249 -12.40 -18.82 -9.29
CA PHE A 249 -13.22 -18.19 -8.26
C PHE A 249 -13.19 -18.99 -6.94
N ALA A 250 -12.92 -18.29 -5.84
CA ALA A 250 -13.00 -18.82 -4.49
C ALA A 250 -13.50 -17.79 -3.48
N VAL A 251 -14.25 -18.24 -2.48
CA VAL A 251 -14.71 -17.45 -1.33
C VAL A 251 -13.94 -17.89 -0.09
N SER A 252 -13.06 -17.03 0.44
CA SER A 252 -12.32 -17.29 1.68
C SER A 252 -12.84 -16.39 2.79
N GLY A 253 -13.68 -16.94 3.67
CA GLY A 253 -14.41 -16.18 4.68
C GLY A 253 -15.03 -14.90 4.16
N TRP A 254 -14.68 -13.77 4.80
CA TRP A 254 -15.14 -12.42 4.43
C TRP A 254 -14.11 -11.65 3.61
N GLU A 255 -13.09 -12.32 3.06
CA GLU A 255 -12.08 -11.64 2.26
C GLU A 255 -12.69 -11.12 0.96
N ASN A 256 -12.56 -9.82 0.74
CA ASN A 256 -12.96 -9.20 -0.51
C ASN A 256 -11.71 -8.79 -1.30
N VAL A 257 -11.32 -9.59 -2.31
CA VAL A 257 -10.21 -9.23 -3.21
C VAL A 257 -10.49 -7.98 -4.06
N PHE A 258 -11.75 -7.54 -4.12
CA PHE A 258 -12.17 -6.33 -4.80
C PHE A 258 -12.10 -5.08 -3.92
N GLN A 259 -12.01 -5.23 -2.59
CA GLN A 259 -11.57 -4.17 -1.69
C GLN A 259 -10.04 -4.09 -1.82
N GLY A 260 -9.55 -2.97 -2.35
CA GLY A 260 -8.11 -2.74 -2.40
C GLY A 260 -7.42 -3.08 -3.72
N THR A 261 -8.06 -2.84 -4.87
CA THR A 261 -7.28 -2.13 -5.90
C THR A 261 -7.04 -0.75 -5.30
N ALA A 262 -5.95 -0.63 -4.52
CA ALA A 262 -5.55 0.64 -3.95
C ALA A 262 -5.52 1.63 -5.12
N LYS A 263 -6.42 2.61 -5.08
CA LYS A 263 -6.43 3.66 -6.09
C LYS A 263 -5.23 4.53 -5.82
N SER A 264 -4.44 4.77 -6.86
CA SER A 264 -3.31 5.69 -6.76
C SER A 264 -3.81 7.04 -6.25
N VAL A 265 -3.23 7.52 -5.16
CA VAL A 265 -3.55 8.85 -4.63
C VAL A 265 -3.03 9.92 -5.60
N GLU A 266 -3.79 11.00 -5.81
CA GLU A 266 -3.31 12.14 -6.60
C GLU A 266 -2.17 12.86 -5.87
N PHE A 267 -1.16 13.30 -6.60
CA PHE A 267 -0.02 14.03 -6.05
C PHE A 267 0.42 15.18 -6.95
N ASN A 268 1.09 16.16 -6.36
CA ASN A 268 1.62 17.31 -7.10
C ASN A 268 2.82 16.88 -7.96
N LYS A 269 2.80 17.23 -9.25
CA LYS A 269 3.93 16.97 -10.15
C LYS A 269 5.10 17.89 -9.82
N ILE A 270 6.23 17.32 -9.40
CA ILE A 270 7.45 18.03 -9.02
C ILE A 270 8.63 17.38 -9.75
N GLN A 271 9.53 18.20 -10.29
CA GLN A 271 10.77 17.73 -10.92
C GLN A 271 11.97 17.93 -9.99
N PHE A 272 13.02 17.12 -10.13
CA PHE A 272 14.17 17.16 -9.21
C PHE A 272 14.90 18.51 -9.20
N GLU A 273 14.92 19.22 -10.32
CA GLU A 273 15.53 20.54 -10.48
C GLU A 273 14.80 21.62 -9.69
N GLN A 274 13.55 21.37 -9.29
CA GLN A 274 12.75 22.28 -8.46
C GLN A 274 13.03 22.13 -6.96
N ILE A 275 13.76 21.09 -6.57
CA ILE A 275 14.21 20.87 -5.20
C ILE A 275 15.59 21.49 -5.09
N VAL A 276 15.84 22.32 -4.09
CA VAL A 276 17.16 22.96 -3.93
C VAL A 276 18.06 22.14 -3.01
N GLY A 277 19.35 22.07 -3.34
CA GLY A 277 20.35 21.30 -2.60
C GLY A 277 20.07 19.81 -2.68
N ASN A 278 20.25 19.11 -1.56
CA ASN A 278 19.91 17.68 -1.40
C ASN A 278 20.47 16.75 -2.50
N LYS A 279 21.67 17.04 -3.02
CA LYS A 279 22.26 16.32 -4.16
C LYS A 279 22.28 14.80 -3.96
N ASP A 280 22.68 14.33 -2.79
CA ASP A 280 22.72 12.91 -2.44
C ASP A 280 21.33 12.26 -2.46
N ALA A 281 20.32 12.98 -1.93
CA ALA A 281 18.95 12.50 -1.88
C ALA A 281 18.30 12.45 -3.27
N LYS A 282 18.57 13.44 -4.13
CA LYS A 282 18.13 13.44 -5.54
C LYS A 282 18.80 12.33 -6.33
N HIS A 283 20.10 12.12 -6.14
CA HIS A 283 20.84 11.04 -6.78
C HIS A 283 20.28 9.67 -6.37
N PHE A 284 20.06 9.46 -5.07
CA PHE A 284 19.38 8.28 -4.55
C PHE A 284 18.00 8.08 -5.18
N ALA A 285 17.18 9.13 -5.19
CA ALA A 285 15.82 9.09 -5.71
C ALA A 285 15.82 8.70 -7.20
N ARG A 286 16.72 9.28 -8.01
CA ARG A 286 16.91 8.87 -9.40
C ARG A 286 17.23 7.38 -9.49
N ARG A 287 18.25 6.90 -8.77
CA ARG A 287 18.66 5.48 -8.75
C ARG A 287 17.52 4.56 -8.37
N LEU A 288 16.74 4.92 -7.36
CA LEU A 288 15.59 4.14 -6.93
C LEU A 288 14.58 3.97 -8.07
N THR A 289 14.24 5.05 -8.77
CA THR A 289 13.28 4.97 -9.89
C THR A 289 13.75 4.05 -11.01
N GLU A 290 15.02 4.16 -11.40
CA GLU A 290 15.64 3.30 -12.41
C GLU A 290 15.59 1.83 -11.99
N ARG A 291 15.94 1.55 -10.72
CA ARG A 291 15.92 0.21 -10.16
C ARG A 291 14.52 -0.38 -10.12
N MET A 292 13.50 0.39 -9.76
CA MET A 292 12.11 -0.07 -9.75
C MET A 292 11.59 -0.37 -11.16
N LEU A 293 11.92 0.46 -12.14
CA LEU A 293 11.48 0.28 -13.54
C LEU A 293 12.10 -0.96 -14.21
N SER A 294 13.24 -1.45 -13.72
CA SER A 294 13.88 -2.68 -14.22
C SER A 294 13.17 -3.97 -13.81
N TYR A 295 12.09 -3.91 -13.03
CA TYR A 295 11.29 -5.07 -12.66
C TYR A 295 10.75 -5.79 -13.90
N ASP A 296 10.81 -7.12 -13.89
CA ASP A 296 10.24 -7.98 -14.92
C ASP A 296 8.91 -8.57 -14.46
N PHE A 297 7.83 -8.22 -15.16
CA PHE A 297 6.47 -8.65 -14.82
C PHE A 297 6.19 -10.12 -15.18
N GLU A 298 6.86 -10.67 -16.18
CA GLU A 298 6.68 -12.07 -16.59
C GLU A 298 7.42 -12.99 -15.63
N ALA A 299 8.68 -12.69 -15.34
CA ALA A 299 9.49 -13.46 -14.39
C ALA A 299 9.14 -13.16 -12.93
N GLN A 300 8.39 -12.08 -12.67
CA GLN A 300 8.09 -11.54 -11.35
C GLN A 300 9.34 -11.31 -10.50
N LYS A 301 10.40 -10.74 -11.10
CA LYS A 301 11.69 -10.52 -10.46
C LYS A 301 12.32 -9.21 -10.88
N ASN A 302 13.10 -8.62 -9.98
CA ASN A 302 13.93 -7.47 -10.28
C ASN A 302 15.43 -7.87 -10.37
N PRO A 303 16.13 -7.61 -11.48
CA PRO A 303 17.56 -7.93 -11.60
C PRO A 303 18.42 -7.17 -10.58
N PHE A 304 18.04 -5.95 -10.18
CA PHE A 304 18.74 -5.23 -9.11
C PHE A 304 18.58 -5.89 -7.74
N GLN A 305 17.55 -6.70 -7.52
CA GLN A 305 17.42 -7.46 -6.28
C GLN A 305 18.48 -8.57 -6.20
N GLU A 306 18.79 -9.23 -7.31
CA GLU A 306 19.85 -10.25 -7.38
C GLU A 306 21.26 -9.63 -7.33
N LEU A 307 21.45 -8.45 -7.94
CA LEU A 307 22.71 -7.70 -7.83
C LEU A 307 22.92 -7.05 -6.45
N GLY A 308 21.91 -7.07 -5.58
CA GLY A 308 21.95 -6.46 -4.24
C GLY A 308 21.82 -4.92 -4.24
N GLY A 309 21.35 -4.34 -5.34
CA GLY A 309 21.12 -2.89 -5.48
C GLY A 309 19.70 -2.44 -5.16
N PHE A 310 18.71 -3.33 -5.15
CA PHE A 310 17.31 -2.96 -4.89
C PHE A 310 17.07 -2.67 -3.41
N MET A 311 16.31 -1.60 -3.12
CA MET A 311 15.99 -1.15 -1.77
C MET A 311 14.48 -1.15 -1.52
N PRO A 312 13.94 -2.21 -0.89
CA PRO A 312 12.52 -2.32 -0.58
C PRO A 312 12.12 -1.38 0.55
N VAL A 313 13.05 -1.05 1.44
CA VAL A 313 12.83 -0.10 2.54
C VAL A 313 14.02 0.85 2.64
N PHE A 314 13.76 2.14 2.54
CA PHE A 314 14.76 3.20 2.67
C PHE A 314 14.28 4.33 3.58
N MET A 315 15.17 5.24 3.96
CA MET A 315 14.84 6.39 4.80
C MET A 315 15.48 7.69 4.33
N GLY A 316 14.66 8.71 4.16
CA GLY A 316 15.07 10.10 4.02
C GLY A 316 14.83 10.84 5.32
N TYR A 317 15.86 11.46 5.90
CA TYR A 317 15.72 12.19 7.17
C TYR A 317 16.34 13.58 7.08
N GLY A 318 15.79 14.54 7.82
CA GLY A 318 16.36 15.87 7.90
C GLY A 318 15.43 16.87 8.58
N ILE A 319 15.86 18.11 8.68
CA ILE A 319 15.15 19.16 9.43
C ILE A 319 13.76 19.43 8.79
N PRO A 320 12.73 19.85 9.53
CA PRO A 320 11.46 20.27 8.94
C PRO A 320 11.63 21.35 7.86
N GLY A 321 10.84 21.27 6.77
CA GLY A 321 10.83 22.28 5.72
C GLY A 321 11.95 22.19 4.67
N THR A 322 12.76 21.13 4.66
CA THR A 322 13.94 20.97 3.77
C THR A 322 13.68 20.25 2.45
N GLY A 323 12.41 20.02 2.09
CA GLY A 323 12.02 19.40 0.82
C GLY A 323 11.76 17.89 0.85
N LYS A 324 11.51 17.28 2.02
CA LYS A 324 11.14 15.86 2.14
C LYS A 324 9.90 15.49 1.31
N SER A 325 8.78 16.18 1.54
CA SER A 325 7.54 15.93 0.78
C SER A 325 7.67 16.29 -0.70
N MET A 326 8.52 17.28 -1.05
CA MET A 326 8.85 17.56 -2.46
C MET A 326 9.61 16.41 -3.12
N LEU A 327 10.52 15.76 -2.38
CA LEU A 327 11.27 14.60 -2.87
C LEU A 327 10.37 13.39 -3.08
N ILE A 328 9.41 13.15 -2.18
CA ILE A 328 8.36 12.13 -2.36
C ILE A 328 7.61 12.37 -3.67
N ALA A 329 7.14 13.60 -3.87
CA ALA A 329 6.42 14.01 -5.07
C ALA A 329 7.28 13.85 -6.34
N ALA A 330 8.58 14.16 -6.28
CA ALA A 330 9.48 14.01 -7.41
C ALA A 330 9.73 12.54 -7.80
N ILE A 331 9.90 11.65 -6.81
CA ILE A 331 10.00 10.20 -7.05
C ILE A 331 8.72 9.69 -7.71
N ALA A 332 7.56 10.05 -7.16
CA ALA A 332 6.26 9.64 -7.70
C ALA A 332 6.03 10.19 -9.11
N THR A 333 6.41 11.44 -9.37
CA THR A 333 6.30 12.08 -10.70
C THR A 333 7.12 11.32 -11.73
N ARG A 334 8.40 11.08 -11.44
CA ARG A 334 9.29 10.36 -12.35
C ARG A 334 8.84 8.93 -12.61
N LEU A 335 8.42 8.21 -11.57
CA LEU A 335 7.88 6.85 -11.73
C LEU A 335 6.62 6.86 -12.59
N LYS A 336 5.67 7.77 -12.33
CA LYS A 336 4.44 7.90 -13.12
C LYS A 336 4.75 8.20 -14.58
N GLU A 337 5.61 9.17 -14.87
CA GLU A 337 5.98 9.56 -16.24
C GLU A 337 6.61 8.40 -17.02
N HIS A 338 7.53 7.66 -16.41
CA HIS A 338 8.15 6.51 -17.07
C HIS A 338 7.20 5.31 -17.18
N CYS A 339 6.41 5.01 -16.14
CA CYS A 339 5.42 3.94 -16.21
C CYS A 339 4.37 4.22 -17.29
N ASP A 340 3.92 5.47 -17.44
CA ASP A 340 2.99 5.88 -18.50
C ASP A 340 3.62 5.72 -19.89
N ASN A 341 4.90 6.07 -20.06
CA ASN A 341 5.60 5.87 -21.33
C ASN A 341 5.85 4.39 -21.67
N LEU A 342 5.91 3.53 -20.65
CA LEU A 342 6.17 2.10 -20.79
C LEU A 342 4.88 1.26 -20.80
N ASP A 343 3.70 1.88 -20.69
CA ASP A 343 2.41 1.21 -20.50
C ASP A 343 2.38 0.24 -19.29
N ILE A 344 3.08 0.62 -18.22
CA ILE A 344 3.21 -0.17 -16.99
C ILE A 344 2.25 0.38 -15.92
N PRO A 345 1.47 -0.46 -15.21
CA PRO A 345 0.66 -0.02 -14.09
C PRO A 345 1.52 0.53 -12.94
N PHE A 346 1.21 1.75 -12.48
CA PHE A 346 1.86 2.38 -11.33
C PHE A 346 0.86 2.68 -10.21
N LEU A 347 1.26 2.38 -8.97
CA LEU A 347 0.50 2.66 -7.77
C LEU A 347 1.31 3.56 -6.83
N PHE A 348 0.85 4.79 -6.66
CA PHE A 348 1.30 5.66 -5.57
C PHE A 348 0.43 5.42 -4.33
N HIS A 349 1.04 4.85 -3.28
CA HIS A 349 0.33 4.35 -2.09
C HIS A 349 0.88 4.94 -0.78
N PRO A 350 0.69 6.25 -0.54
CA PRO A 350 1.14 6.88 0.70
C PRO A 350 0.41 6.30 1.91
N MET A 351 1.09 6.25 3.05
CA MET A 351 0.48 5.83 4.31
C MET A 351 -0.51 6.89 4.80
N PRO A 352 -1.75 6.51 5.17
CA PRO A 352 -2.74 7.47 5.64
C PRO A 352 -2.47 7.93 7.07
N ASP A 353 -2.78 9.20 7.38
CA ASP A 353 -2.63 9.77 8.73
C ASP A 353 -3.53 9.11 9.78
N THR A 354 -4.65 8.51 9.35
CA THR A 354 -5.67 7.90 10.22
C THR A 354 -5.39 6.44 10.56
N LEU A 355 -4.13 6.00 10.45
CA LEU A 355 -3.73 4.61 10.66
C LEU A 355 -3.97 4.16 12.10
N ILE A 356 -3.63 5.02 13.08
CA ILE A 356 -3.79 4.72 14.50
C ILE A 356 -5.27 4.78 14.89
N SER A 357 -5.81 3.64 15.31
CA SER A 357 -7.18 3.48 15.77
C SER A 357 -7.26 3.45 17.29
N THR A 358 -8.36 3.95 17.85
CA THR A 358 -8.71 3.79 19.27
C THR A 358 -9.28 2.41 19.59
N PHE A 359 -9.68 1.64 18.57
CA PHE A 359 -10.19 0.28 18.71
C PHE A 359 -9.04 -0.73 18.73
N GLN A 360 -9.08 -1.66 19.69
CA GLN A 360 -8.07 -2.73 19.82
C GLN A 360 -8.02 -3.58 18.54
N GLY A 361 -6.84 -3.81 17.99
CA GLY A 361 -6.65 -4.55 16.74
C GLY A 361 -6.92 -3.75 15.45
N GLY A 362 -7.67 -2.64 15.52
CA GLY A 362 -8.00 -1.83 14.34
C GLY A 362 -6.78 -1.14 13.70
N SER A 363 -5.73 -0.84 14.47
CA SER A 363 -4.48 -0.29 13.91
C SER A 363 -3.70 -1.37 13.15
N ALA A 364 -3.72 -2.61 13.67
CA ALA A 364 -3.12 -3.75 12.98
C ALA A 364 -3.83 -4.06 11.66
N GLU A 365 -5.16 -4.10 11.66
CA GLU A 365 -5.97 -4.35 10.46
C GLU A 365 -5.72 -3.30 9.37
N LYS A 366 -5.79 -2.01 9.71
CA LYS A 366 -5.49 -0.92 8.78
C LYS A 366 -4.06 -1.00 8.21
N MET A 367 -3.09 -1.38 9.05
CA MET A 367 -1.72 -1.56 8.58
C MET A 367 -1.57 -2.77 7.66
N VAL A 368 -2.31 -3.85 7.91
CA VAL A 368 -2.37 -5.01 6.99
C VAL A 368 -2.98 -4.60 5.65
N GLU A 369 -4.08 -3.87 5.66
CA GLU A 369 -4.71 -3.33 4.45
C GLU A 369 -3.75 -2.42 3.66
N TRP A 370 -2.95 -1.61 4.35
CA TRP A 370 -1.96 -0.76 3.71
C TRP A 370 -0.76 -1.55 3.15
N MET A 371 -0.30 -2.59 3.85
CA MET A 371 0.84 -3.42 3.40
C MET A 371 0.48 -4.42 2.30
N LYS A 372 -0.76 -4.92 2.26
CA LYS A 372 -1.20 -5.97 1.32
C LYS A 372 -0.96 -5.60 -0.16
N PRO A 373 -1.24 -4.37 -0.63
CA PRO A 373 -0.91 -3.95 -1.99
C PRO A 373 0.58 -4.10 -2.36
N MET A 374 1.52 -4.03 -1.40
CA MET A 374 2.96 -4.16 -1.69
C MET A 374 3.36 -5.54 -2.24
N GLN A 375 2.47 -6.53 -2.08
CA GLN A 375 2.66 -7.90 -2.58
C GLN A 375 2.08 -8.12 -3.97
N ASP A 376 1.39 -7.14 -4.56
CA ASP A 376 0.83 -7.23 -5.90
C ASP A 376 1.96 -7.20 -6.95
N PRO A 377 2.24 -8.29 -7.69
CA PRO A 377 3.32 -8.33 -8.68
C PRO A 377 2.95 -7.63 -9.99
N THR A 378 1.70 -7.18 -10.16
CA THR A 378 1.20 -6.65 -11.44
C THR A 378 1.44 -5.15 -11.63
N LYS A 379 2.03 -4.47 -10.64
CA LYS A 379 2.25 -3.02 -10.67
C LYS A 379 3.62 -2.63 -10.12
N ILE A 380 4.14 -1.48 -10.53
CA ILE A 380 5.20 -0.79 -9.79
C ILE A 380 4.56 0.01 -8.66
N ILE A 381 5.10 -0.07 -7.44
CA ILE A 381 4.45 0.46 -6.25
C ILE A 381 5.42 1.31 -5.44
N PHE A 382 5.10 2.58 -5.27
CA PHE A 382 5.84 3.48 -4.39
C PHE A 382 4.98 3.88 -3.19
N ALA A 383 5.46 3.53 -1.99
CA ALA A 383 4.71 3.65 -0.75
C ALA A 383 5.46 4.52 0.28
N PRO A 384 5.32 5.85 0.22
CA PRO A 384 5.94 6.73 1.20
C PRO A 384 5.19 6.72 2.53
N ILE A 385 5.96 6.80 3.62
CA ILE A 385 5.52 7.05 4.98
C ILE A 385 6.07 8.43 5.36
N ASP A 386 5.23 9.47 5.29
CA ASP A 386 5.61 10.80 5.77
C ASP A 386 5.46 10.86 7.31
N ASP A 387 6.28 11.70 7.95
CA ASP A 387 6.41 11.78 9.41
C ASP A 387 6.40 10.40 10.12
N ALA A 388 7.28 9.50 9.67
CA ALA A 388 7.35 8.12 10.13
C ALA A 388 7.51 8.00 11.65
N GLU A 389 8.08 9.01 12.32
CA GLU A 389 8.20 9.10 13.78
C GLU A 389 6.86 8.98 14.51
N ASN A 390 5.74 9.35 13.89
CA ASN A 390 4.41 9.32 14.50
C ASN A 390 3.82 7.91 14.54
N ASN A 391 4.18 7.05 13.58
CA ASN A 391 3.57 5.74 13.39
C ASN A 391 4.53 4.57 13.68
N LEU A 392 5.84 4.82 13.68
CA LEU A 392 6.89 3.83 13.86
C LEU A 392 7.87 4.19 15.00
N GLN A 393 7.35 4.85 16.04
CA GLN A 393 8.11 5.28 17.22
C GLN A 393 8.64 4.11 18.07
N GLU A 394 9.77 4.28 18.75
CA GLU A 394 10.36 3.29 19.67
C GLU A 394 9.35 2.76 20.70
N ARG A 395 8.95 1.50 20.54
CA ARG A 395 7.85 0.87 21.28
C ARG A 395 8.11 0.70 22.79
N THR A 396 9.36 0.80 23.23
CA THR A 396 9.71 0.78 24.66
C THR A 396 9.62 2.14 25.35
N ALA A 397 9.44 3.23 24.59
CA ALA A 397 9.34 4.56 25.16
C ALA A 397 8.05 4.74 25.98
N GLN A 398 8.13 5.53 27.05
CA GLN A 398 6.99 5.82 27.92
C GLN A 398 5.99 6.71 27.16
N GLY A 399 4.71 6.33 27.16
CA GLY A 399 3.63 7.09 26.51
C GLY A 399 3.25 6.62 25.09
N VAL A 400 3.95 5.63 24.51
CA VAL A 400 3.60 5.08 23.19
C VAL A 400 2.31 4.26 23.25
N SER A 401 1.38 4.56 22.33
CA SER A 401 0.07 3.90 22.27
C SER A 401 0.18 2.42 21.87
N ALA A 402 -0.81 1.61 22.27
CA ALA A 402 -0.89 0.21 21.85
C ALA A 402 -1.02 0.07 20.32
N GLY A 403 -1.75 0.99 19.67
CA GLY A 403 -1.91 1.02 18.22
C GLY A 403 -0.58 1.19 17.46
N VAL A 404 0.33 2.03 17.94
CA VAL A 404 1.68 2.18 17.34
C VAL A 404 2.48 0.87 17.45
N LYS A 405 2.37 0.17 18.58
CA LYS A 405 3.05 -1.14 18.77
C LYS A 405 2.50 -2.20 17.81
N GLU A 406 1.18 -2.21 17.60
CA GLU A 406 0.51 -3.07 16.63
C GLU A 406 0.99 -2.80 15.20
N VAL A 407 1.04 -1.53 14.79
CA VAL A 407 1.52 -1.09 13.47
C VAL A 407 2.96 -1.55 13.22
N ILE A 408 3.87 -1.32 14.19
CA ILE A 408 5.26 -1.78 14.10
C ILE A 408 5.32 -3.31 13.97
N GLY A 409 4.51 -4.03 14.74
CA GLY A 409 4.41 -5.48 14.66
C GLY A 409 4.02 -5.97 13.27
N VAL A 410 3.06 -5.32 12.62
CA VAL A 410 2.66 -5.63 11.23
C VAL A 410 3.79 -5.28 10.26
N PHE A 411 4.33 -4.06 10.33
CA PHE A 411 5.40 -3.60 9.44
C PHE A 411 6.58 -4.58 9.42
N LEU A 412 7.08 -4.96 10.60
CA LEU A 412 8.24 -5.87 10.72
C LEU A 412 7.99 -7.26 10.14
N ARG A 413 6.74 -7.75 10.15
CA ARG A 413 6.36 -9.03 9.55
C ARG A 413 6.33 -8.96 8.03
N TYR A 414 5.87 -7.85 7.47
CA TYR A 414 5.74 -7.68 6.02
C TYR A 414 7.03 -7.24 5.33
N THR A 415 8.03 -6.72 6.06
CA THR A 415 9.31 -6.33 5.45
C THR A 415 10.39 -7.41 5.44
N GLU A 416 10.36 -8.37 6.37
CA GLU A 416 11.42 -9.39 6.51
C GLU A 416 10.92 -10.70 7.17
N GLY A 417 9.60 -10.91 7.30
CA GLY A 417 9.04 -12.17 7.80
C GLY A 417 9.11 -13.31 6.78
N ALA A 418 8.87 -14.55 7.22
CA ALA A 418 8.83 -15.72 6.33
C ALA A 418 7.79 -15.62 5.18
N TYR A 419 6.88 -14.65 5.27
CA TYR A 419 5.81 -14.38 4.30
C TYR A 419 6.00 -13.03 3.57
N ALA A 420 7.11 -12.32 3.81
CA ALA A 420 7.45 -11.06 3.13
C ALA A 420 8.05 -11.36 1.75
N VAL A 421 7.19 -11.81 0.82
CA VAL A 421 7.60 -11.98 -0.57
C VAL A 421 7.84 -10.61 -1.17
N ASN A 422 9.05 -10.40 -1.66
CA ASN A 422 9.45 -9.17 -2.32
C ASN A 422 9.94 -9.51 -3.72
N TYR A 423 9.16 -9.10 -4.72
CA TYR A 423 9.47 -9.30 -6.14
C TYR A 423 10.40 -8.23 -6.70
N GLY A 424 10.63 -7.15 -5.94
CA GLY A 424 11.44 -6.00 -6.36
C GLY A 424 10.67 -4.97 -7.18
N ASN A 425 9.34 -4.98 -7.10
CA ASN A 425 8.44 -4.02 -7.76
C ASN A 425 7.89 -2.96 -6.80
N SER A 426 8.06 -3.14 -5.49
CA SER A 426 7.58 -2.23 -4.45
C SER A 426 8.71 -1.65 -3.61
N SER A 427 8.58 -0.37 -3.24
CA SER A 427 9.52 0.30 -2.34
C SER A 427 8.80 1.20 -1.34
N VAL A 428 9.17 1.04 -0.07
CA VAL A 428 8.65 1.78 1.08
C VAL A 428 9.68 2.82 1.52
N GLY A 429 9.31 4.10 1.43
CA GLY A 429 10.17 5.22 1.80
C GLY A 429 9.76 5.84 3.14
N LEU A 430 10.60 5.73 4.16
CA LEU A 430 10.36 6.37 5.47
C LEU A 430 10.93 7.79 5.46
N PHE A 431 10.08 8.79 5.63
CA PHE A 431 10.48 10.19 5.71
C PHE A 431 10.24 10.69 7.13
N THR A 432 11.27 11.28 7.75
CA THR A 432 11.20 11.65 9.17
C THR A 432 12.02 12.90 9.49
N ASN A 433 11.57 13.66 10.48
CA ASN A 433 12.35 14.74 11.08
C ASN A 433 13.23 14.25 12.24
N LEU A 434 12.86 13.14 12.87
CA LEU A 434 13.40 12.65 14.13
C LEU A 434 13.80 11.17 14.01
N PRO A 435 14.86 10.85 13.24
CA PRO A 435 15.26 9.46 12.98
C PRO A 435 15.64 8.69 14.25
N GLU A 436 16.07 9.38 15.31
CA GLU A 436 16.38 8.79 16.61
C GLU A 436 15.14 8.32 17.40
N MET A 437 13.95 8.80 17.06
CA MET A 437 12.70 8.39 17.69
C MET A 437 12.11 7.11 17.09
N LEU A 438 12.61 6.68 15.93
CA LEU A 438 12.12 5.47 15.27
C LEU A 438 12.54 4.20 16.00
N ASP A 439 11.68 3.19 15.95
CA ASP A 439 11.92 1.87 16.55
C ASP A 439 13.19 1.22 15.98
N LYS A 440 14.05 0.72 16.87
CA LYS A 440 15.34 0.11 16.48
C LYS A 440 15.22 -1.09 15.55
N ALA A 441 14.13 -1.84 15.64
CA ALA A 441 13.86 -2.96 14.74
C ALA A 441 13.37 -2.45 13.38
N VAL A 442 12.56 -1.40 13.31
CA VAL A 442 12.21 -0.72 12.05
C VAL A 442 13.47 -0.20 11.36
N ILE A 443 14.33 0.51 12.11
CA ILE A 443 15.64 1.00 11.65
C ILE A 443 16.52 -0.12 11.09
N SER A 444 16.37 -1.36 11.58
CA SER A 444 17.14 -2.52 11.10
C SER A 444 16.74 -3.03 9.73
N ARG A 445 15.54 -2.68 9.25
CA ARG A 445 14.99 -3.04 7.94
C ARG A 445 15.41 -2.06 6.84
N ILE A 446 15.86 -0.86 7.23
CA ILE A 446 16.22 0.22 6.32
C ILE A 446 17.58 -0.07 5.68
N GLN A 447 17.62 -0.21 4.36
CA GLN A 447 18.82 -0.54 3.60
C GLN A 447 19.58 0.68 3.08
N GLY A 448 18.88 1.79 2.84
CA GLY A 448 19.46 3.06 2.41
C GLY A 448 19.01 4.21 3.32
N ARG A 449 19.95 5.09 3.69
CA ARG A 449 19.67 6.29 4.49
C ARG A 449 20.33 7.49 3.86
N PHE A 450 19.59 8.58 3.70
CA PHE A 450 20.12 9.81 3.13
C PHE A 450 19.55 11.02 3.85
N LYS A 451 20.39 12.06 3.92
CA LYS A 451 20.08 13.29 4.62
C LYS A 451 19.43 14.28 3.65
N ILE A 452 18.35 14.92 4.09
CA ILE A 452 17.56 15.90 3.34
C ILE A 452 17.59 17.20 4.15
N ASP A 453 18.67 17.97 4.04
CA ASP A 453 18.85 19.22 4.82
C ASP A 453 18.53 20.49 4.02
N GLY A 454 18.22 20.37 2.73
CA GLY A 454 17.95 21.51 1.85
C GLY A 454 19.23 22.18 1.37
N ALA A 455 19.16 23.51 1.25
CA ALA A 455 20.26 24.36 0.82
C ALA A 455 21.41 24.38 1.83
N ARG A 456 22.66 24.26 1.35
CA ARG A 456 23.86 24.32 2.20
C ARG A 456 24.92 25.30 1.69
N THR A 457 24.98 25.51 0.38
CA THR A 457 25.95 26.40 -0.25
C THR A 457 25.32 27.75 -0.60
N GLU A 458 26.14 28.77 -0.84
CA GLU A 458 25.68 30.09 -1.30
C GLU A 458 24.85 29.97 -2.58
N HIS A 459 25.29 29.15 -3.54
CA HIS A 459 24.57 28.89 -4.78
C HIS A 459 23.21 28.22 -4.53
N ASP A 460 23.11 27.30 -3.56
CA ASP A 460 21.82 26.72 -3.19
C ASP A 460 20.87 27.80 -2.65
N PHE A 461 21.33 28.68 -1.76
CA PHE A 461 20.47 29.76 -1.24
C PHE A 461 20.05 30.75 -2.33
N LEU A 462 20.93 31.07 -3.28
CA LEU A 462 20.59 31.88 -4.45
C LEU A 462 19.51 31.22 -5.32
N ASP A 463 19.63 29.91 -5.55
CA ASP A 463 18.64 29.14 -6.31
C ASP A 463 17.29 29.01 -5.60
N GLN A 464 17.32 28.85 -4.27
CA GLN A 464 16.12 28.82 -3.45
C GLN A 464 15.35 30.13 -3.54
N ASP A 465 16.06 31.25 -3.41
CA ASP A 465 15.48 32.57 -3.56
C ASP A 465 14.89 32.71 -4.98
N TYR A 466 15.67 32.44 -6.03
CA TYR A 466 15.21 32.52 -7.43
C TYR A 466 13.93 31.72 -7.69
N ILE A 467 13.79 30.50 -7.15
CA ILE A 467 12.58 29.69 -7.32
C ILE A 467 11.33 30.38 -6.74
N TRP A 468 11.47 31.13 -5.65
CA TRP A 468 10.35 31.85 -5.02
C TRP A 468 9.93 33.06 -5.84
N TRP A 469 10.87 33.90 -6.28
CA TRP A 469 10.52 35.16 -6.95
C TRP A 469 10.40 35.09 -8.47
N LYS A 470 10.90 34.05 -9.15
CA LYS A 470 10.69 33.88 -10.61
C LYS A 470 9.22 33.88 -11.03
N LYS A 471 8.31 33.50 -10.11
CA LYS A 471 6.86 33.60 -10.35
C LYS A 471 6.44 35.07 -10.46
N PHE A 472 6.94 35.92 -9.58
CA PHE A 472 6.70 37.35 -9.63
C PHE A 472 7.35 38.00 -10.85
N GLU A 473 8.55 37.61 -11.26
CA GLU A 473 9.13 38.12 -12.53
C GLU A 473 8.24 37.80 -13.73
N LYS A 474 7.63 36.61 -13.76
CA LYS A 474 6.71 36.21 -14.83
C LYS A 474 5.37 36.94 -14.79
N THR A 475 4.80 37.15 -13.60
CA THR A 475 3.47 37.78 -13.47
C THR A 475 3.52 39.30 -13.39
N MET A 476 4.63 39.85 -12.93
CA MET A 476 4.86 41.27 -12.68
C MET A 476 6.33 41.62 -13.02
N PRO A 477 6.64 41.87 -14.31
CA PRO A 477 7.96 42.34 -14.71
C PRO A 477 8.39 43.58 -13.91
N ASP A 478 9.67 43.69 -13.60
CA ASP A 478 10.31 44.77 -12.82
C ASP A 478 9.89 44.89 -11.33
N PHE A 479 8.99 44.03 -10.82
CA PHE A 479 8.53 44.08 -9.43
C PHE A 479 9.63 43.70 -8.42
N VAL A 480 10.43 42.68 -8.73
CA VAL A 480 11.37 42.10 -7.76
C VAL A 480 12.57 43.02 -7.51
N ASN A 481 12.91 43.91 -8.45
CA ASN A 481 13.89 44.98 -8.28
C ASN A 481 15.23 44.53 -7.63
N MET A 482 15.74 43.36 -8.03
CA MET A 482 17.01 42.79 -7.59
C MET A 482 17.94 42.56 -8.79
N GLN A 483 19.25 42.61 -8.56
CA GLN A 483 20.26 42.36 -9.59
C GLN A 483 20.71 40.90 -9.57
N ASN A 484 20.80 40.29 -10.75
CA ASN A 484 21.29 38.92 -10.88
C ASN A 484 22.79 38.80 -10.51
N PRO A 485 23.23 37.66 -9.96
CA PRO A 485 24.64 37.42 -9.68
C PRO A 485 25.46 37.44 -10.98
N LYS A 486 26.65 38.08 -10.95
CA LYS A 486 27.45 38.32 -12.17
C LYS A 486 28.05 37.06 -12.79
N ASN A 487 28.31 36.02 -12.00
CA ASN A 487 29.08 34.84 -12.39
C ASN A 487 28.33 33.51 -12.17
N TYR A 488 27.01 33.54 -12.01
CA TYR A 488 26.22 32.35 -11.75
C TYR A 488 24.91 32.36 -12.53
N ASP A 489 24.66 31.30 -13.30
CA ASP A 489 23.38 31.05 -13.93
C ASP A 489 22.52 30.25 -12.95
N PHE A 490 21.36 30.81 -12.58
CA PHE A 490 20.47 30.15 -11.61
C PHE A 490 20.13 28.71 -12.05
N LEU A 491 20.08 27.81 -11.07
CA LEU A 491 19.80 26.38 -11.15
C LEU A 491 20.93 25.52 -11.76
N LYS A 492 22.04 26.12 -12.19
CA LYS A 492 23.16 25.40 -12.81
C LYS A 492 23.72 24.31 -11.90
N ASP A 493 23.78 24.55 -10.59
CA ASP A 493 24.35 23.59 -9.63
C ASP A 493 23.31 22.59 -9.09
N GLN A 494 22.05 22.69 -9.51
CA GLN A 494 20.95 21.85 -9.03
C GLN A 494 20.76 20.54 -9.80
N GLY A 495 21.56 20.32 -10.84
CA GLY A 495 21.60 19.08 -11.63
C GLY A 495 21.98 17.85 -10.81
N LEU A 496 21.74 16.68 -11.40
CA LEU A 496 21.95 15.39 -10.76
C LEU A 496 23.43 14.96 -10.85
N THR A 497 24.02 14.52 -9.74
CA THR A 497 25.39 13.97 -9.69
C THR A 497 25.50 12.70 -10.54
N LYS A 498 26.68 12.43 -11.12
CA LYS A 498 26.90 11.27 -12.01
C LYS A 498 27.27 9.99 -11.26
N SER A 499 28.04 10.06 -10.17
CA SER A 499 28.37 8.86 -9.39
C SER A 499 28.65 9.14 -7.92
N MET A 500 28.38 8.18 -7.04
CA MET A 500 28.75 8.24 -5.62
C MET A 500 30.27 8.31 -5.45
N GLY A 501 31.05 7.79 -6.41
CA GLY A 501 32.52 7.91 -6.42
C GLY A 501 33.04 9.35 -6.53
N GLU A 502 32.27 10.29 -7.08
CA GLU A 502 32.63 11.73 -7.07
C GLU A 502 32.33 12.38 -5.71
N ILE A 503 31.39 11.80 -4.95
CA ILE A 503 30.97 12.24 -3.61
C ILE A 503 31.92 11.66 -2.54
N LEU A 504 32.53 10.52 -2.83
CA LEU A 504 33.32 9.73 -1.90
C LEU A 504 34.81 9.83 -2.22
N ASN A 505 35.58 10.53 -1.38
CA ASN A 505 37.05 10.48 -1.46
C ASN A 505 37.56 9.03 -1.34
N ALA A 506 38.62 8.71 -2.10
CA ALA A 506 39.27 7.40 -2.03
C ALA A 506 39.91 7.23 -0.64
N ILE A 507 39.30 6.38 0.21
CA ILE A 507 39.82 6.03 1.53
C ILE A 507 40.49 4.66 1.42
N GLU A 508 41.82 4.65 1.38
CA GLU A 508 42.56 3.39 1.32
C GLU A 508 42.91 2.81 2.69
N LYS A 509 43.05 3.65 3.71
CA LYS A 509 43.39 3.22 5.07
C LYS A 509 42.47 3.87 6.10
N PRO A 510 42.22 3.21 7.24
CA PRO A 510 41.46 3.79 8.33
C PRO A 510 42.10 5.09 8.83
N SER A 511 41.27 6.10 9.10
CA SER A 511 41.73 7.33 9.75
C SER A 511 41.71 7.20 11.28
N GLU A 512 40.86 6.34 11.83
CA GLU A 512 40.70 6.17 13.27
C GLU A 512 41.79 5.27 13.85
N ALA A 513 42.52 5.74 14.87
CA ALA A 513 43.72 5.08 15.38
C ALA A 513 43.48 3.61 15.83
N ARG A 514 42.37 3.34 16.50
CA ARG A 514 42.00 1.99 16.96
C ARG A 514 41.64 1.07 15.79
N VAL A 515 40.98 1.61 14.76
CA VAL A 515 40.62 0.86 13.55
C VAL A 515 41.88 0.57 12.74
N LEU A 516 42.79 1.54 12.65
CA LEU A 516 44.08 1.39 11.99
C LEU A 516 44.94 0.30 12.64
N GLU A 517 44.99 0.22 13.97
CA GLU A 517 45.70 -0.85 14.69
C GLU A 517 45.15 -2.24 14.32
N ALA A 518 43.82 -2.42 14.37
CA ALA A 518 43.17 -3.67 13.96
C ALA A 518 43.42 -4.02 12.48
N TYR A 519 43.40 -3.00 11.62
CA TYR A 519 43.71 -3.11 10.20
C TYR A 519 45.15 -3.59 9.98
N ASP A 520 46.12 -2.97 10.65
CA ASP A 520 47.54 -3.29 10.54
C ASP A 520 47.82 -4.74 10.98
N ILE A 521 47.21 -5.19 12.10
CA ILE A 521 47.27 -6.58 12.56
C ILE A 521 46.74 -7.55 11.49
N ALA A 522 45.63 -7.22 10.84
CA ALA A 522 45.05 -8.06 9.79
C ALA A 522 45.95 -8.11 8.54
N THR A 523 46.52 -6.98 8.11
CA THR A 523 47.46 -6.92 6.97
C THR A 523 48.78 -7.66 7.21
N GLN A 524 49.23 -7.77 8.46
CA GLN A 524 50.41 -8.57 8.79
C GLN A 524 50.19 -10.07 8.61
N LYS A 525 48.94 -10.54 8.76
CA LYS A 525 48.56 -11.96 8.67
C LYS A 525 48.11 -12.39 7.28
N HIS A 526 47.43 -11.51 6.56
CA HIS A 526 46.75 -11.83 5.31
C HIS A 526 46.85 -10.67 4.31
N LYS A 527 46.81 -10.97 3.01
CA LYS A 527 46.73 -9.95 1.97
C LYS A 527 45.33 -9.34 1.91
N THR A 528 45.24 -8.06 1.55
CA THR A 528 43.97 -7.31 1.53
C THR A 528 42.94 -7.81 0.53
N ASN A 529 43.33 -8.67 -0.42
CA ASN A 529 42.43 -9.32 -1.37
C ASN A 529 41.97 -10.72 -0.94
N GLU A 530 42.35 -11.20 0.25
CA GLU A 530 41.95 -12.50 0.79
C GLU A 530 40.72 -12.40 1.70
N HIS A 531 39.84 -13.42 1.67
CA HIS A 531 38.71 -13.47 2.60
C HIS A 531 39.18 -13.53 4.07
N SER A 532 40.31 -14.19 4.34
CA SER A 532 40.92 -14.31 5.67
C SER A 532 41.33 -12.96 6.25
N PHE A 533 41.71 -11.99 5.41
CA PHE A 533 41.99 -10.62 5.86
C PHE A 533 40.76 -9.98 6.52
N PHE A 534 39.62 -10.02 5.85
CA PHE A 534 38.37 -9.45 6.39
C PHE A 534 37.90 -10.19 7.65
N ALA A 535 38.02 -11.52 7.69
CA ALA A 535 37.67 -12.29 8.88
C ALA A 535 38.55 -11.93 10.08
N SER A 536 39.87 -11.82 9.88
CA SER A 536 40.80 -11.38 10.92
C SER A 536 40.50 -9.94 11.36
N LEU A 537 40.27 -9.02 10.42
CA LEU A 537 39.95 -7.63 10.72
C LEU A 537 38.67 -7.52 11.56
N TYR A 538 37.58 -8.16 11.16
CA TYR A 538 36.34 -8.17 11.94
C TYR A 538 36.52 -8.77 13.33
N LYS A 539 37.39 -9.78 13.47
CA LYS A 539 37.67 -10.37 14.78
C LYS A 539 38.46 -9.43 15.69
N GLU A 540 39.41 -8.68 15.16
CA GLU A 540 40.15 -7.66 15.92
C GLU A 540 39.24 -6.47 16.27
N ILE A 541 38.41 -6.00 15.33
CA ILE A 541 37.40 -4.96 15.57
C ILE A 541 36.43 -5.37 16.68
N GLN A 542 35.97 -6.61 16.70
CA GLN A 542 35.07 -7.10 17.75
C GLN A 542 35.71 -7.05 19.16
N LYS A 543 37.04 -7.17 19.27
CA LYS A 543 37.74 -7.01 20.57
C LYS A 543 37.73 -5.55 21.02
N ILE A 544 37.84 -4.61 20.08
CA ILE A 544 37.85 -3.16 20.35
C ILE A 544 36.43 -2.66 20.62
N PHE A 545 35.46 -3.13 19.85
CA PHE A 545 34.06 -2.74 19.89
C PHE A 545 33.18 -3.98 20.13
N PRO A 546 32.90 -4.35 21.39
CA PRO A 546 32.12 -5.55 21.72
C PRO A 546 30.68 -5.56 21.14
N PHE A 547 30.15 -4.40 20.77
CA PHE A 547 28.84 -4.27 20.12
C PHE A 547 28.88 -4.57 18.61
N PHE A 548 30.06 -4.66 17.99
CA PHE A 548 30.23 -5.03 16.59
C PHE A 548 29.79 -6.47 16.36
N SER A 549 28.90 -6.68 15.39
CA SER A 549 28.15 -7.93 15.23
C SER A 549 27.97 -8.31 13.77
N SER A 550 27.35 -9.47 13.52
CA SER A 550 26.96 -9.89 12.16
C SER A 550 26.03 -8.89 11.46
N ARG A 551 25.29 -8.07 12.22
CA ARG A 551 24.46 -6.99 11.65
C ARG A 551 25.32 -5.93 10.96
N ASP A 552 26.47 -5.59 11.55
CA ASP A 552 27.42 -4.63 10.98
C ASP A 552 28.04 -5.18 9.70
N VAL A 553 28.43 -6.46 9.70
CA VAL A 553 28.94 -7.15 8.50
C VAL A 553 27.91 -7.15 7.37
N ARG A 554 26.62 -7.35 7.69
CA ARG A 554 25.52 -7.25 6.73
C ARG A 554 25.35 -5.83 6.18
N ASN A 555 25.48 -4.81 7.02
CA ASN A 555 25.42 -3.41 6.58
C ASN A 555 26.59 -3.07 5.64
N ILE A 556 27.80 -3.53 5.96
CA ILE A 556 28.98 -3.41 5.08
C ILE A 556 28.70 -4.08 3.73
N GLN A 557 28.16 -5.31 3.73
CA GLN A 557 27.82 -6.01 2.49
C GLN A 557 26.79 -5.22 1.66
N SER A 558 25.79 -4.64 2.31
CA SER A 558 24.78 -3.81 1.64
C SER A 558 25.41 -2.57 1.01
N ALA A 559 26.32 -1.89 1.71
CA ALA A 559 27.05 -0.74 1.18
C ALA A 559 27.91 -1.10 -0.05
N ILE A 560 28.56 -2.28 -0.03
CA ILE A 560 29.33 -2.79 -1.17
C ILE A 560 28.42 -3.03 -2.38
N SER A 561 27.32 -3.75 -2.20
CA SER A 561 26.36 -4.01 -3.28
C SER A 561 25.75 -2.73 -3.84
N LEU A 562 25.40 -1.76 -2.97
CA LEU A 562 24.90 -0.45 -3.40
C LEU A 562 25.93 0.33 -4.21
N ARG A 563 27.21 0.27 -3.85
CA ARG A 563 28.29 0.92 -4.59
C ARG A 563 28.56 0.26 -5.94
N LEU A 564 28.55 -1.07 -6.01
CA LEU A 564 28.72 -1.80 -7.26
C LEU A 564 27.59 -1.47 -8.24
N THR A 565 26.37 -1.39 -7.74
CA THR A 565 25.14 -1.11 -8.51
C THR A 565 24.85 0.38 -8.67
N ASP A 566 25.81 1.26 -8.38
CA ASP A 566 25.66 2.71 -8.53
C ASP A 566 26.11 3.20 -9.92
N PHE A 567 25.34 2.83 -10.94
CA PHE A 567 25.56 3.26 -12.33
C PHE A 567 24.26 3.76 -12.96
N ASP A 568 24.39 4.64 -13.95
CA ASP A 568 23.27 5.13 -14.75
C ASP A 568 22.82 4.07 -15.76
N LEU A 569 21.50 3.90 -15.89
CA LEU A 569 20.94 3.28 -17.08
C LEU A 569 21.13 4.22 -18.28
N GLU A 570 21.34 3.67 -19.47
CA GLU A 570 21.55 4.48 -20.67
C GLU A 570 20.30 5.29 -21.02
N GLN A 571 20.46 6.55 -21.43
CA GLN A 571 19.34 7.44 -21.74
C GLN A 571 18.48 6.87 -22.90
N ASP A 572 19.13 6.29 -23.90
CA ASP A 572 18.49 5.69 -25.08
C ASP A 572 17.52 4.56 -24.71
N TRP A 573 17.69 3.90 -23.56
CA TRP A 573 16.81 2.83 -23.09
C TRP A 573 15.44 3.36 -22.61
N PHE A 574 15.39 4.59 -22.12
CA PHE A 574 14.13 5.25 -21.72
C PHE A 574 13.37 5.79 -22.94
N GLU A 575 14.10 6.25 -23.96
CA GLU A 575 13.52 6.72 -25.22
C GLU A 575 13.06 5.55 -26.10
N ASN A 576 13.76 4.42 -26.05
CA ASN A 576 13.44 3.21 -26.80
C ASN A 576 13.32 1.98 -25.87
N PRO A 577 12.13 1.74 -25.28
CA PRO A 577 11.92 0.67 -24.31
C PRO A 577 12.32 -0.74 -24.75
N GLU A 578 12.27 -1.03 -26.06
CA GLU A 578 12.68 -2.31 -26.67
C GLU A 578 14.18 -2.62 -26.48
N MET A 579 15.00 -1.59 -26.22
CA MET A 579 16.43 -1.75 -25.96
C MET A 579 16.73 -2.30 -24.57
N TYR A 580 15.80 -2.20 -23.61
CA TYR A 580 16.06 -2.71 -22.25
C TYR A 580 14.79 -3.10 -21.51
N PHE A 581 13.88 -2.16 -21.22
CA PHE A 581 12.74 -2.39 -20.31
C PHE A 581 11.81 -3.53 -20.76
N LYS A 582 11.62 -3.69 -22.07
CA LYS A 582 10.80 -4.76 -22.67
C LYS A 582 11.56 -6.03 -23.01
N LYS A 583 12.85 -6.12 -22.68
CA LYS A 583 13.63 -7.34 -22.85
C LYS A 583 13.31 -8.34 -21.75
N ASP A 584 13.60 -9.62 -22.04
CA ASP A 584 13.50 -10.69 -21.06
C ASP A 584 14.46 -10.50 -19.88
N TYR A 585 14.14 -11.17 -18.78
CA TYR A 585 14.87 -11.07 -17.52
C TYR A 585 16.38 -11.34 -17.66
N GLU A 586 16.76 -12.43 -18.34
CA GLU A 586 18.17 -12.83 -18.46
C GLU A 586 18.97 -11.80 -19.26
N THR A 587 18.39 -11.27 -20.33
CA THR A 587 19.03 -10.20 -21.10
C THR A 587 19.20 -8.93 -20.27
N LYS A 588 18.15 -8.49 -19.55
CA LYS A 588 18.26 -7.32 -18.63
C LYS A 588 19.33 -7.53 -17.57
N PHE A 589 19.38 -8.71 -16.96
CA PHE A 589 20.34 -9.04 -15.92
C PHE A 589 21.79 -8.98 -16.44
N ASN A 590 22.06 -9.58 -17.60
CA ASN A 590 23.38 -9.54 -18.23
C ASN A 590 23.81 -8.11 -18.61
N MET A 591 22.90 -7.30 -19.16
CA MET A 591 23.18 -5.89 -19.48
C MET A 591 23.58 -5.10 -18.22
N LEU A 592 22.88 -5.31 -17.11
CA LEU A 592 23.21 -4.66 -15.84
C LEU A 592 24.52 -5.17 -15.23
N GLN A 593 24.88 -6.44 -15.43
CA GLN A 593 26.18 -6.97 -15.00
C GLN A 593 27.35 -6.29 -15.74
N GLU A 594 27.19 -6.00 -17.03
CA GLU A 594 28.21 -5.27 -17.79
C GLU A 594 28.35 -3.83 -17.31
N LEU A 595 27.23 -3.13 -17.05
CA LEU A 595 27.26 -1.81 -16.42
C LEU A 595 27.91 -1.85 -15.03
N MET A 596 27.62 -2.87 -14.22
CA MET A 596 28.24 -3.06 -12.90
C MET A 596 29.76 -3.20 -13.01
N LYS A 597 30.26 -4.00 -13.97
CA LYS A 597 31.71 -4.16 -14.20
C LYS A 597 32.34 -2.86 -14.67
N ALA A 598 31.71 -2.16 -15.62
CA ALA A 598 32.20 -0.87 -16.11
C ALA A 598 32.27 0.20 -15.00
N ASN A 599 31.29 0.18 -14.07
CA ASN A 599 31.22 1.08 -12.93
C ASN A 599 32.38 0.92 -11.94
N MET A 600 33.08 -0.23 -11.95
CA MET A 600 34.22 -0.45 -11.06
C MET A 600 35.43 0.44 -11.42
N LYS A 601 35.42 1.14 -12.58
CA LYS A 601 36.44 2.11 -13.00
C LYS A 601 37.89 1.59 -12.88
N GLY A 602 38.09 0.30 -13.17
CA GLY A 602 39.38 -0.39 -13.11
C GLY A 602 39.79 -0.87 -11.72
N LEU A 603 38.96 -0.68 -10.69
CA LEU A 603 39.14 -1.32 -9.38
C LEU A 603 38.67 -2.76 -9.40
N ASP A 604 39.28 -3.60 -8.57
CA ASP A 604 38.80 -4.95 -8.30
C ASP A 604 37.75 -4.97 -7.18
N PHE A 605 36.92 -6.03 -7.14
CA PHE A 605 35.92 -6.21 -6.08
C PHE A 605 36.54 -6.13 -4.68
N SER A 606 37.74 -6.69 -4.50
CA SER A 606 38.44 -6.68 -3.23
C SER A 606 38.80 -5.26 -2.76
N GLU A 607 39.08 -4.34 -3.68
CA GLU A 607 39.43 -2.96 -3.37
C GLU A 607 38.19 -2.17 -2.97
N ILE A 608 37.09 -2.32 -3.71
CA ILE A 608 35.80 -1.71 -3.36
C ILE A 608 35.35 -2.20 -1.99
N ARG A 609 35.40 -3.52 -1.75
CA ARG A 609 35.08 -4.13 -0.46
C ARG A 609 35.94 -3.57 0.66
N ARG A 610 37.25 -3.44 0.46
CA ARG A 610 38.17 -2.87 1.43
C ARG A 610 37.83 -1.42 1.76
N GLN A 611 37.56 -0.59 0.76
CA GLN A 611 37.23 0.81 0.97
C GLN A 611 35.92 0.98 1.78
N GLU A 612 34.87 0.20 1.48
CA GLU A 612 33.61 0.26 2.23
C GLU A 612 33.73 -0.31 3.65
N VAL A 613 34.53 -1.37 3.83
CA VAL A 613 34.85 -1.89 5.16
C VAL A 613 35.54 -0.82 6.00
N VAL A 614 36.60 -0.20 5.47
CA VAL A 614 37.35 0.84 6.17
C VAL A 614 36.42 2.00 6.56
N ARG A 615 35.62 2.51 5.61
CA ARG A 615 34.69 3.61 5.88
C ARG A 615 33.67 3.25 6.97
N TYR A 616 33.09 2.06 6.92
CA TYR A 616 32.12 1.64 7.93
C TYR A 616 32.75 1.55 9.31
N LEU A 617 33.96 0.99 9.41
CA LEU A 617 34.67 0.84 10.68
C LEU A 617 35.10 2.19 11.28
N ASP A 618 35.59 3.13 10.47
CA ASP A 618 35.89 4.50 10.91
C ASP A 618 34.64 5.20 11.44
N ASN A 619 33.49 5.04 10.77
CA ASN A 619 32.21 5.56 11.25
C ASN A 619 31.80 4.92 12.59
N VAL A 620 31.98 3.62 12.76
CA VAL A 620 31.70 2.92 14.02
C VAL A 620 32.54 3.48 15.16
N ALA A 621 33.85 3.68 14.92
CA ALA A 621 34.75 4.26 15.91
C ALA A 621 34.34 5.70 16.27
N THR A 622 34.03 6.53 15.27
CA THR A 622 33.57 7.91 15.46
C THR A 622 32.30 7.98 16.30
N ILE A 623 31.31 7.11 16.03
CA ILE A 623 30.05 7.04 16.78
C ILE A 623 30.29 6.63 18.22
N ALA A 624 31.16 5.62 18.46
CA ALA A 624 31.50 5.17 19.81
C ALA A 624 32.13 6.29 20.64
N ASP A 625 33.05 7.06 20.04
CA ASP A 625 33.71 8.17 20.71
C ASP A 625 32.77 9.35 20.96
N THR A 626 31.86 9.62 20.02
CA THR A 626 30.85 10.67 20.15
C THR A 626 29.81 10.33 21.22
N ASP A 627 29.34 9.09 21.32
CA ASP A 627 28.40 8.67 22.36
C ASP A 627 29.02 8.72 23.75
N PHE A 628 30.29 8.29 23.88
CA PHE A 628 31.04 8.42 25.12
C PHE A 628 31.20 9.89 25.52
N LYS A 629 31.64 10.74 24.59
CA LYS A 629 31.79 12.18 24.83
C LYS A 629 30.47 12.84 25.23
N ARG A 630 29.36 12.53 24.55
CA ARG A 630 28.02 13.06 24.87
C ARG A 630 27.56 12.66 26.27
N LYS A 631 27.81 11.42 26.70
CA LYS A 631 27.50 10.96 28.06
C LYS A 631 28.34 11.67 29.12
N VAL A 632 29.62 11.89 28.84
CA VAL A 632 30.52 12.67 29.70
C VAL A 632 30.05 14.12 29.80
N ASP A 633 29.81 14.78 28.67
CA ASP A 633 29.36 16.18 28.62
C ASP A 633 28.02 16.37 29.33
N ALA A 634 27.06 15.46 29.13
CA ALA A 634 25.79 15.48 29.85
C ALA A 634 25.98 15.33 31.37
N ARG A 635 26.89 14.45 31.80
CA ARG A 635 27.20 14.26 33.21
C ARG A 635 27.92 15.47 33.81
N VAL A 636 28.85 16.07 33.09
CA VAL A 636 29.54 17.31 33.48
C VAL A 636 28.54 18.45 33.60
N ASN A 637 27.63 18.61 32.63
CA ASN A 637 26.61 19.65 32.68
C ASN A 637 25.67 19.45 33.87
N GLN A 638 25.23 18.21 34.14
CA GLN A 638 24.43 17.92 35.34
C GLN A 638 25.19 18.25 36.63
N LEU A 639 26.47 17.90 36.73
CA LEU A 639 27.30 18.25 37.88
C LEU A 639 27.46 19.76 38.06
N ASN A 640 27.60 20.51 36.95
CA ASN A 640 27.65 21.97 37.00
C ASN A 640 26.32 22.56 37.49
N ILE A 641 25.18 22.05 37.02
CA ILE A 641 23.85 22.46 37.49
C ILE A 641 23.69 22.15 38.98
N ASP A 642 24.10 20.96 39.43
CA ASP A 642 24.01 20.55 40.84
C ASP A 642 24.91 21.40 41.75
N LEU A 643 26.12 21.75 41.29
CA LEU A 643 27.06 22.62 42.00
C LEU A 643 26.52 24.05 42.11
N GLU A 644 26.06 24.62 41.00
CA GLU A 644 25.46 25.96 40.97
C GLU A 644 24.20 26.03 41.84
N ALA A 645 23.35 25.00 41.78
CA ALA A 645 22.16 24.90 42.62
C ALA A 645 22.52 24.83 44.11
N ARG A 646 23.58 24.08 44.48
CA ARG A 646 24.10 24.04 45.86
C ARG A 646 24.65 25.39 46.31
N GLU A 647 25.47 26.03 45.49
CA GLU A 647 25.98 27.37 45.80
C GLU A 647 24.85 28.38 45.99
N GLN A 648 23.84 28.36 45.12
CA GLN A 648 22.69 29.25 45.26
C GLN A 648 21.83 28.91 46.48
N PHE A 649 21.69 27.64 46.82
CA PHE A 649 20.98 27.23 48.04
C PHE A 649 21.72 27.71 49.30
N GLU A 650 23.04 27.59 49.35
CA GLU A 650 23.86 28.07 50.45
C GLU A 650 23.86 29.61 50.54
N LYS A 651 23.87 30.33 49.40
CA LYS A 651 23.76 31.80 49.35
C LYS A 651 22.36 32.34 49.72
N ARG A 652 21.31 31.52 49.61
CA ARG A 652 19.92 31.89 49.96
C ARG A 652 19.53 31.49 51.38
N LYS A 653 20.40 30.78 52.10
CA LYS A 653 20.33 30.58 53.55
C LYS A 653 20.94 31.76 54.26
#